data_AF-A0A0B7B846-F1
#
_entry.id   AF-A0A0B7B846-F1
#
_cell.length_a   1.000
_cell.length_b   1.000
_cell.length_c   1.000
_cell.angle_alpha   90.00
_cell.angle_beta   90.00
_cell.angle_gamma   90.00
#
_symmetry.space_group_name_H-M   'P 1'
#
loop_
_entity.id
_entity.type
_entity.pdbx_description
1 polymer ?
#
loop_
_entity_poly.entity_id
_entity_poly.type
_entity_poly.pdbx_seq_one_letter_code
_entity_poly.pdbx_strand_id
1 'polypeptide(L)'
;MLARIEELEEELEAERQSRAKVEKQRSELARELEHLGERLDEAGGATAAQVELNKKREQELLKLRRDLEESALQHEAQISAIRKKGQDATNELADQIDQLQKVKSKLEKEKSQLKGEFDSLQTQYEHSSKNKGMSEKLSKQVESQIAELNAKLDSSNRTIQDLQGQKNRSAQESADLTRQLEESEHRVGALTKEKNALIVQLEEAKRVAEDETRARQKLASEVRSLQADIGTLREQLEEEQEGRADLQRQLSKANAEAQLWRSKYESEGASKTEDLEESRRKLQAKLADAEQAAEAANLKVQALEKAKSRLQAELEDLVIDVERANANANNLEKRQRAFDKTVSEWQSKTNDLQAELENAQKEARGYSAELFRVKAHVEEANDTAEALRRENKNLADEIHDLTDQLGEGGRSTHELEKSRKRLELEKEELQAALEEAESALEQEEAKVARAQLEIASVRADIDRRIQDKEEEFENTRRNHQRSLDSIHASLEAEAKGKAEALRIKKKLEQDINDLEVAVDQANRAKAELEKNVKKYQQTVKELQTQVEDDQRQREEIREAYNAAERRSNGLAAEIEELRTALEQAERARKGAENELGEANDRVNELAAQSTSIQGQKRKLESDVQAMQTDLDELSNELRASEERSKKAFSDAARLADELRQEQEHSLQVEKLRKALEAQVKDLQVRLDEAEAQALKGGKKTIQKLEQRVRELETELDNEQRRHAETQKNTRKADRRLKELSFQSEEDHKNSERLQDELNKLQGKIKTFKKQVEEAEEIAAVNLAKYRKVQNELEDAEERADSAEGSLSKIRAKNRSSVSVSRTSATPGLPAA
;
A
#
# COMPACT_ATOMS: atom_id res chain seq x y z
N MET A 1 -12.37 37.20 -216.32
CA MET A 1 -11.02 36.82 -215.82
C MET A 1 -10.55 37.74 -214.71
N LEU A 2 -10.39 39.05 -214.91
CA LEU A 2 -9.93 39.98 -213.85
C LEU A 2 -10.70 39.83 -212.52
N ALA A 3 -12.03 39.89 -212.54
CA ALA A 3 -12.88 39.73 -211.35
C ALA A 3 -12.77 38.37 -210.60
N ARG A 4 -12.00 37.39 -211.11
CA ARG A 4 -11.75 36.09 -210.46
C ARG A 4 -10.45 36.08 -209.65
N ILE A 5 -9.69 37.18 -209.67
CA ILE A 5 -8.45 37.35 -208.91
C ILE A 5 -8.74 38.07 -207.59
N GLU A 6 -9.55 39.14 -207.62
CA GLU A 6 -9.99 39.87 -206.42
C GLU A 6 -10.71 38.95 -205.40
N GLU A 7 -11.63 38.08 -205.86
CA GLU A 7 -12.29 37.07 -205.01
C GLU A 7 -11.28 36.20 -204.22
N LEU A 8 -10.16 35.80 -204.84
CA LEU A 8 -9.16 34.92 -204.23
C LEU A 8 -8.17 35.66 -203.32
N GLU A 9 -7.99 36.97 -203.50
CA GLU A 9 -7.19 37.80 -202.60
C GLU A 9 -7.99 38.15 -201.33
N GLU A 10 -9.32 38.39 -201.44
CA GLU A 10 -10.19 38.54 -200.26
C GLU A 10 -10.30 37.25 -199.42
N GLU A 11 -10.46 36.07 -200.06
CA GLU A 11 -10.51 34.79 -199.35
C GLU A 11 -9.21 34.49 -198.57
N LEU A 12 -8.03 34.78 -199.16
CA LEU A 12 -6.75 34.56 -198.51
C LEU A 12 -6.52 35.49 -197.30
N GLU A 13 -6.94 36.74 -197.39
CA GLU A 13 -6.81 37.70 -196.30
C GLU A 13 -7.81 37.39 -195.16
N ALA A 14 -9.00 36.86 -195.49
CA ALA A 14 -9.94 36.32 -194.51
C ALA A 14 -9.39 35.08 -193.77
N GLU A 15 -8.72 34.14 -194.46
CA GLU A 15 -8.10 32.98 -193.81
C GLU A 15 -6.97 33.40 -192.85
N ARG A 16 -6.16 34.39 -193.24
CA ARG A 16 -5.12 34.98 -192.37
C ARG A 16 -5.71 35.56 -191.07
N GLN A 17 -6.78 36.33 -191.17
CA GLN A 17 -7.47 36.88 -189.99
C GLN A 17 -8.10 35.77 -189.11
N SER A 18 -8.61 34.70 -189.73
CA SER A 18 -9.12 33.53 -189.02
C SER A 18 -8.02 32.83 -188.21
N ARG A 19 -6.88 32.51 -188.83
CA ARG A 19 -5.71 31.93 -188.14
C ARG A 19 -5.20 32.80 -186.99
N ALA A 20 -5.11 34.12 -187.19
CA ALA A 20 -4.67 35.05 -186.15
C ALA A 20 -5.58 35.02 -184.90
N LYS A 21 -6.91 34.87 -185.09
CA LYS A 21 -7.85 34.66 -183.97
C LYS A 21 -7.62 33.33 -183.27
N VAL A 22 -7.49 32.23 -184.00
CA VAL A 22 -7.32 30.88 -183.43
C VAL A 22 -6.03 30.78 -182.62
N GLU A 23 -4.91 31.29 -183.13
CA GLU A 23 -3.63 31.24 -182.40
C GLU A 23 -3.66 32.11 -181.13
N LYS A 24 -4.37 33.26 -181.17
CA LYS A 24 -4.59 34.09 -179.97
C LYS A 24 -5.42 33.35 -178.92
N GLN A 25 -6.57 32.78 -179.29
CA GLN A 25 -7.41 31.99 -178.39
C GLN A 25 -6.66 30.79 -177.80
N ARG A 26 -5.81 30.12 -178.59
CA ARG A 26 -4.94 29.03 -178.13
C ARG A 26 -3.91 29.52 -177.09
N SER A 27 -3.36 30.73 -177.25
CA SER A 27 -2.44 31.34 -176.28
C SER A 27 -3.13 31.85 -175.00
N GLU A 28 -4.43 32.11 -175.07
CA GLU A 28 -5.27 32.48 -173.92
C GLU A 28 -5.62 31.24 -173.11
N LEU A 29 -6.16 30.20 -173.77
CA LEU A 29 -6.45 28.89 -173.15
C LEU A 29 -5.21 28.22 -172.53
N ALA A 30 -4.02 28.39 -173.13
CA ALA A 30 -2.78 27.87 -172.55
C ALA A 30 -2.44 28.53 -171.20
N ARG A 31 -2.65 29.84 -171.06
CA ARG A 31 -2.47 30.56 -169.78
C ARG A 31 -3.55 30.22 -168.76
N GLU A 32 -4.79 30.01 -169.20
CA GLU A 32 -5.86 29.55 -168.31
C GLU A 32 -5.55 28.17 -167.72
N LEU A 33 -4.98 27.24 -168.51
CA LEU A 33 -4.52 25.94 -168.02
C LEU A 33 -3.32 26.05 -167.07
N GLU A 34 -2.35 26.93 -167.36
CA GLU A 34 -1.19 27.17 -166.49
C GLU A 34 -1.64 27.73 -165.13
N HIS A 35 -2.50 28.76 -165.13
CA HIS A 35 -3.08 29.35 -163.92
C HIS A 35 -3.97 28.37 -163.12
N LEU A 36 -4.71 27.49 -163.80
CA LEU A 36 -5.48 26.42 -163.15
C LEU A 36 -4.55 25.35 -162.53
N GLY A 37 -3.38 25.10 -163.13
CA GLY A 37 -2.33 24.26 -162.55
C GLY A 37 -1.77 24.84 -161.25
N GLU A 38 -1.32 26.10 -161.28
CA GLU A 38 -0.83 26.81 -160.08
C GLU A 38 -1.85 26.77 -158.94
N ARG A 39 -3.13 27.05 -159.23
CA ARG A 39 -4.21 27.00 -158.23
C ARG A 39 -4.50 25.59 -157.70
N LEU A 40 -4.19 24.54 -158.46
CA LEU A 40 -4.34 23.16 -158.01
C LEU A 40 -3.19 22.77 -157.06
N ASP A 41 -1.97 23.19 -157.37
CA ASP A 41 -0.80 22.96 -156.50
C ASP A 41 -0.88 23.78 -155.20
N GLU A 42 -1.37 25.03 -155.24
CA GLU A 42 -1.69 25.82 -154.03
C GLU A 42 -2.73 25.10 -153.14
N ALA A 43 -3.81 24.57 -153.75
CA ALA A 43 -4.84 23.82 -153.03
C ALA A 43 -4.30 22.48 -152.45
N GLY A 44 -3.38 21.83 -153.17
CA GLY A 44 -2.65 20.64 -152.69
C GLY A 44 -1.78 20.97 -151.48
N GLY A 45 -1.00 22.05 -151.55
CA GLY A 45 -0.17 22.55 -150.45
C GLY A 45 -0.98 22.92 -149.20
N ALA A 46 -2.09 23.65 -149.38
CA ALA A 46 -3.02 23.98 -148.29
C ALA A 46 -3.63 22.72 -147.64
N THR A 47 -3.98 21.71 -148.45
CA THR A 47 -4.50 20.43 -147.95
C THR A 47 -3.45 19.67 -147.15
N ALA A 48 -2.20 19.60 -147.63
CA ALA A 48 -1.10 18.96 -146.91
C ALA A 48 -0.81 19.65 -145.55
N ALA A 49 -0.81 20.99 -145.51
CA ALA A 49 -0.65 21.76 -144.29
C ALA A 49 -1.78 21.49 -143.27
N GLN A 50 -3.02 21.34 -143.73
CA GLN A 50 -4.16 21.00 -142.86
C GLN A 50 -4.06 19.58 -142.28
N VAL A 51 -3.51 18.62 -143.03
CA VAL A 51 -3.26 17.24 -142.55
C VAL A 51 -2.13 17.23 -141.50
N GLU A 52 -1.04 17.95 -141.73
CA GLU A 52 0.04 18.19 -140.75
C GLU A 52 -0.51 18.78 -139.43
N LEU A 53 -1.37 19.79 -139.53
CA LEU A 53 -1.97 20.50 -138.39
C LEU A 53 -2.94 19.59 -137.62
N ASN A 54 -3.77 18.80 -138.31
CA ASN A 54 -4.62 17.79 -137.68
C ASN A 54 -3.79 16.72 -136.95
N LYS A 55 -2.71 16.22 -137.57
CA LYS A 55 -1.82 15.22 -136.95
C LYS A 55 -1.12 15.77 -135.70
N LYS A 56 -0.73 17.04 -135.68
CA LYS A 56 -0.21 17.73 -134.48
C LYS A 56 -1.27 17.81 -133.39
N ARG A 57 -2.52 18.20 -133.71
CA ARG A 57 -3.65 18.19 -132.76
C ARG A 57 -3.95 16.80 -132.21
N GLU A 58 -3.87 15.74 -133.01
CA GLU A 58 -4.04 14.35 -132.54
C GLU A 58 -2.92 13.94 -131.56
N GLN A 59 -1.67 14.33 -131.83
CA GLN A 59 -0.54 14.10 -130.93
C GLN A 59 -0.68 14.89 -129.62
N GLU A 60 -1.12 16.15 -129.69
CA GLU A 60 -1.41 16.98 -128.51
C GLU A 60 -2.58 16.40 -127.69
N LEU A 61 -3.65 15.95 -128.33
CA LEU A 61 -4.78 15.27 -127.65
C LEU A 61 -4.36 13.94 -127.00
N LEU A 62 -3.50 13.15 -127.65
CA LEU A 62 -2.94 11.93 -127.07
C LEU A 62 -2.01 12.24 -125.87
N LYS A 63 -1.23 13.33 -125.93
CA LYS A 63 -0.41 13.77 -124.80
C LYS A 63 -1.30 14.25 -123.65
N LEU A 64 -2.25 15.15 -123.90
CA LEU A 64 -3.16 15.68 -122.88
C LEU A 64 -3.99 14.58 -122.20
N ARG A 65 -4.34 13.50 -122.91
CA ARG A 65 -4.98 12.32 -122.30
C ARG A 65 -4.05 11.58 -121.34
N ARG A 66 -2.77 11.38 -121.70
CA ARG A 66 -1.78 10.77 -120.79
C ARG A 66 -1.47 11.67 -119.59
N ASP A 67 -1.24 12.96 -119.83
CA ASP A 67 -1.02 13.95 -118.78
C ASP A 67 -2.21 13.96 -117.78
N LEU A 68 -3.45 13.79 -118.28
CA LEU A 68 -4.66 13.66 -117.46
C LEU A 68 -4.78 12.31 -116.73
N GLU A 69 -4.46 11.19 -117.38
CA GLU A 69 -4.45 9.84 -116.77
C GLU A 69 -3.38 9.74 -115.66
N GLU A 70 -2.17 10.26 -115.89
CA GLU A 70 -1.12 10.35 -114.87
C GLU A 70 -1.52 11.27 -113.71
N SER A 71 -2.14 12.41 -113.98
CA SER A 71 -2.67 13.31 -112.94
C SER A 71 -3.77 12.63 -112.11
N ALA A 72 -4.68 11.90 -112.75
CA ALA A 72 -5.73 11.14 -112.08
C ALA A 72 -5.15 10.04 -111.16
N LEU A 73 -4.16 9.26 -111.65
CA LEU A 73 -3.47 8.25 -110.86
C LEU A 73 -2.68 8.85 -109.69
N GLN A 74 -2.03 10.00 -109.89
CA GLN A 74 -1.35 10.73 -108.80
C GLN A 74 -2.34 11.22 -107.75
N HIS A 75 -3.50 11.75 -108.13
CA HIS A 75 -4.54 12.15 -107.21
C HIS A 75 -5.18 10.96 -106.47
N GLU A 76 -5.43 9.83 -107.14
CA GLU A 76 -5.93 8.62 -106.47
C GLU A 76 -4.91 8.06 -105.46
N ALA A 77 -3.61 8.06 -105.81
CA ALA A 77 -2.54 7.70 -104.88
C ALA A 77 -2.44 8.67 -103.69
N GLN A 78 -2.60 9.98 -103.91
CA GLN A 78 -2.66 10.99 -102.83
C GLN A 78 -3.88 10.77 -101.92
N ILE A 79 -5.07 10.54 -102.48
CA ILE A 79 -6.30 10.26 -101.73
C ILE A 79 -6.16 8.97 -100.92
N SER A 80 -5.55 7.92 -101.50
CA SER A 80 -5.26 6.67 -100.80
C SER A 80 -4.28 6.87 -99.63
N ALA A 81 -3.20 7.64 -99.84
CA ALA A 81 -2.24 7.98 -98.79
C ALA A 81 -2.86 8.85 -97.66
N ILE A 82 -3.73 9.79 -98.00
CA ILE A 82 -4.47 10.61 -97.02
C ILE A 82 -5.47 9.76 -96.23
N ARG A 83 -6.24 8.89 -96.91
CA ARG A 83 -7.15 7.93 -96.24
C ARG A 83 -6.39 7.01 -95.30
N LYS A 84 -5.23 6.49 -95.71
CA LYS A 84 -4.40 5.65 -94.84
C LYS A 84 -3.91 6.44 -93.62
N LYS A 85 -3.34 7.63 -93.80
CA LYS A 85 -2.92 8.49 -92.67
C LYS A 85 -4.08 8.81 -91.71
N GLY A 86 -5.28 9.06 -92.24
CA GLY A 86 -6.48 9.28 -91.44
C GLY A 86 -6.89 8.03 -90.65
N GLN A 87 -6.80 6.83 -91.23
CA GLN A 87 -7.07 5.57 -90.54
C GLN A 87 -6.01 5.27 -89.48
N ASP A 88 -4.72 5.42 -89.81
CA ASP A 88 -3.60 5.19 -88.91
C ASP A 88 -3.71 6.12 -87.68
N ALA A 89 -4.00 7.42 -87.87
CA ALA A 89 -4.25 8.37 -86.78
C ALA A 89 -5.54 8.07 -85.99
N THR A 90 -6.60 7.55 -86.65
CA THR A 90 -7.83 7.13 -85.96
C THR A 90 -7.57 5.94 -85.05
N ASN A 91 -6.74 4.99 -85.50
CA ASN A 91 -6.32 3.84 -84.71
C ASN A 91 -5.46 4.27 -83.52
N GLU A 92 -4.49 5.18 -83.74
CA GLU A 92 -3.64 5.72 -82.67
C GLU A 92 -4.47 6.44 -81.59
N LEU A 93 -5.46 7.25 -81.98
CA LEU A 93 -6.38 7.89 -81.04
C LEU A 93 -7.25 6.87 -80.28
N ALA A 94 -7.66 5.77 -80.93
CA ALA A 94 -8.37 4.68 -80.26
C ALA A 94 -7.47 3.99 -79.20
N ASP A 95 -6.23 3.66 -79.55
CA ASP A 95 -5.25 3.08 -78.60
C ASP A 95 -4.95 4.03 -77.43
N GLN A 96 -4.84 5.34 -77.68
CA GLN A 96 -4.68 6.36 -76.64
C GLN A 96 -5.91 6.42 -75.71
N ILE A 97 -7.13 6.38 -76.25
CA ILE A 97 -8.38 6.32 -75.47
C ILE A 97 -8.40 5.05 -74.60
N ASP A 98 -8.01 3.90 -75.15
CA ASP A 98 -7.99 2.63 -74.44
C ASP A 98 -6.95 2.60 -73.31
N GLN A 99 -5.80 3.24 -73.51
CA GLN A 99 -4.78 3.46 -72.48
C GLN A 99 -5.30 4.40 -71.38
N LEU A 100 -5.94 5.52 -71.74
CA LEU A 100 -6.52 6.46 -70.78
C LEU A 100 -7.66 5.81 -69.96
N GLN A 101 -8.49 4.95 -70.55
CA GLN A 101 -9.50 4.17 -69.82
C GLN A 101 -8.86 3.20 -68.82
N LYS A 102 -7.77 2.50 -69.21
CA LYS A 102 -7.03 1.61 -68.31
C LYS A 102 -6.42 2.39 -67.14
N VAL A 103 -5.77 3.54 -67.40
CA VAL A 103 -5.23 4.44 -66.36
C VAL A 103 -6.33 4.96 -65.44
N LYS A 104 -7.46 5.44 -65.98
CA LYS A 104 -8.63 5.86 -65.19
C LYS A 104 -9.12 4.75 -64.27
N SER A 105 -9.27 3.52 -64.78
CA SER A 105 -9.74 2.37 -63.97
C SER A 105 -8.77 1.97 -62.84
N LYS A 106 -7.47 2.27 -63.00
CA LYS A 106 -6.45 2.08 -61.97
C LYS A 106 -6.55 3.18 -60.90
N LEU A 107 -6.64 4.45 -61.32
CA LEU A 107 -6.82 5.60 -60.42
C LEU A 107 -8.13 5.53 -59.62
N GLU A 108 -9.21 5.00 -60.20
CA GLU A 108 -10.50 4.79 -59.51
C GLU A 108 -10.40 3.70 -58.43
N LYS A 109 -9.55 2.68 -58.62
CA LYS A 109 -9.24 1.66 -57.59
C LYS A 109 -8.31 2.20 -56.51
N GLU A 110 -7.27 2.92 -56.89
CA GLU A 110 -6.34 3.54 -55.93
C GLU A 110 -7.09 4.57 -55.07
N LYS A 111 -8.00 5.36 -55.65
CA LYS A 111 -8.90 6.26 -54.92
C LYS A 111 -9.83 5.53 -53.94
N SER A 112 -10.35 4.34 -54.28
CA SER A 112 -11.22 3.59 -53.37
C SER A 112 -10.44 2.90 -52.25
N GLN A 113 -9.21 2.46 -52.52
CA GLN A 113 -8.28 1.94 -51.51
C GLN A 113 -7.86 3.04 -50.53
N LEU A 114 -7.37 4.19 -51.02
CA LEU A 114 -7.00 5.34 -50.20
C LEU A 114 -8.18 5.86 -49.35
N LYS A 115 -9.41 5.79 -49.87
CA LYS A 115 -10.60 6.09 -49.06
C LYS A 115 -10.82 5.07 -47.94
N GLY A 116 -10.70 3.77 -48.21
CA GLY A 116 -10.82 2.74 -47.17
C GLY A 116 -9.73 2.85 -46.09
N GLU A 117 -8.51 3.24 -46.49
CA GLU A 117 -7.41 3.55 -45.56
C GLU A 117 -7.72 4.80 -44.72
N PHE A 118 -8.25 5.87 -45.33
CA PHE A 118 -8.69 7.08 -44.62
C PHE A 118 -9.81 6.78 -43.61
N ASP A 119 -10.87 6.07 -44.03
CA ASP A 119 -12.01 5.70 -43.17
C ASP A 119 -11.54 4.82 -41.99
N SER A 120 -10.56 3.94 -42.21
CA SER A 120 -9.91 3.13 -41.16
C SER A 120 -9.05 3.97 -40.21
N LEU A 121 -8.21 4.87 -40.73
CA LEU A 121 -7.39 5.77 -39.92
C LEU A 121 -8.23 6.75 -39.10
N GLN A 122 -9.34 7.26 -39.63
CA GLN A 122 -10.30 8.05 -38.89
C GLN A 122 -10.93 7.24 -37.74
N THR A 123 -11.32 5.99 -37.99
CA THR A 123 -11.85 5.08 -36.96
C THR A 123 -10.82 4.84 -35.84
N GLN A 124 -9.55 4.63 -36.20
CA GLN A 124 -8.44 4.49 -35.23
C GLN A 124 -8.19 5.78 -34.44
N TYR A 125 -8.23 6.95 -35.10
CA TYR A 125 -8.09 8.25 -34.47
C TYR A 125 -9.22 8.51 -33.46
N GLU A 126 -10.47 8.23 -33.82
CA GLU A 126 -11.61 8.33 -32.91
C GLU A 126 -11.47 7.40 -31.69
N HIS A 127 -11.01 6.17 -31.89
CA HIS A 127 -10.77 5.24 -30.79
C HIS A 127 -9.63 5.72 -29.88
N SER A 128 -8.53 6.18 -30.45
CA SER A 128 -7.40 6.76 -29.71
C SER A 128 -7.79 8.03 -28.94
N SER A 129 -8.62 8.89 -29.53
CA SER A 129 -9.18 10.08 -28.89
C SER A 129 -10.12 9.74 -27.72
N LYS A 130 -10.97 8.72 -27.86
CA LYS A 130 -11.81 8.19 -26.77
C LYS A 130 -10.94 7.61 -25.64
N ASN A 131 -9.89 6.85 -25.97
CA ASN A 131 -8.95 6.30 -24.98
C ASN A 131 -8.15 7.39 -24.27
N LYS A 132 -7.70 8.42 -24.98
CA LYS A 132 -7.07 9.62 -24.40
C LYS A 132 -8.01 10.30 -23.41
N GLY A 133 -9.27 10.54 -23.79
CA GLY A 133 -10.28 11.14 -22.90
C GLY A 133 -10.62 10.28 -21.66
N MET A 134 -10.47 8.96 -21.73
CA MET A 134 -10.55 8.10 -20.54
C MET A 134 -9.28 8.18 -19.67
N SER A 135 -8.10 8.21 -20.29
CA SER A 135 -6.82 8.38 -19.60
C SER A 135 -6.73 9.74 -18.86
N GLU A 136 -7.19 10.83 -19.48
CA GLU A 136 -7.26 12.16 -18.87
C GLU A 136 -8.24 12.21 -17.68
N LYS A 137 -9.36 11.49 -17.75
CA LYS A 137 -10.28 11.34 -16.61
C LYS A 137 -9.64 10.56 -15.47
N LEU A 138 -8.93 9.47 -15.77
CA LEU A 138 -8.24 8.66 -14.78
C LEU A 138 -7.08 9.44 -14.13
N SER A 139 -6.31 10.21 -14.92
CA SER A 139 -5.27 11.11 -14.41
C SER A 139 -5.86 12.13 -13.43
N LYS A 140 -6.94 12.82 -13.80
CA LYS A 140 -7.64 13.77 -12.92
C LYS A 140 -8.21 13.11 -11.66
N GLN A 141 -8.66 11.87 -11.75
CA GLN A 141 -9.13 11.11 -10.57
C GLN A 141 -7.97 10.77 -9.62
N VAL A 142 -6.81 10.38 -10.16
CA VAL A 142 -5.58 10.12 -9.38
C VAL A 142 -5.01 11.42 -8.80
N GLU A 143 -5.00 12.51 -9.56
CA GLU A 143 -4.63 13.86 -9.10
C GLU A 143 -5.53 14.32 -7.94
N SER A 144 -6.85 14.09 -8.04
CA SER A 144 -7.80 14.36 -6.95
C SER A 144 -7.52 13.50 -5.71
N GLN A 145 -7.21 12.21 -5.88
CA GLN A 145 -6.85 11.32 -4.76
C GLN A 145 -5.52 11.72 -4.10
N ILE A 146 -4.53 12.16 -4.87
CA ILE A 146 -3.27 12.70 -4.35
C ILE A 146 -3.52 14.01 -3.59
N ALA A 147 -4.37 14.90 -4.11
CA ALA A 147 -4.77 16.13 -3.41
C ALA A 147 -5.49 15.84 -2.07
N GLU A 148 -6.41 14.88 -2.05
CA GLU A 148 -7.07 14.42 -0.82
C GLU A 148 -6.09 13.79 0.19
N LEU A 149 -5.13 13.00 -0.29
CA LEU A 149 -4.11 12.38 0.56
C LEU A 149 -3.14 13.42 1.14
N ASN A 150 -2.72 14.40 0.34
CA ASN A 150 -1.90 15.52 0.82
C ASN A 150 -2.66 16.39 1.83
N ALA A 151 -3.94 16.69 1.59
CA ALA A 151 -4.77 17.40 2.56
C ALA A 151 -4.94 16.64 3.89
N LYS A 152 -4.99 15.31 3.85
CA LYS A 152 -4.99 14.43 5.05
C LYS A 152 -3.61 14.35 5.72
N LEU A 153 -2.52 14.42 4.95
CA LEU A 153 -1.16 14.49 5.48
C LEU A 153 -0.94 15.82 6.22
N ASP A 154 -1.36 16.94 5.62
CA ASP A 154 -1.26 18.27 6.22
C ASP A 154 -2.13 18.42 7.47
N SER A 155 -3.35 17.87 7.47
CA SER A 155 -4.18 17.87 8.68
C SER A 155 -3.58 17.00 9.79
N SER A 156 -3.03 15.82 9.44
CA SER A 156 -2.31 14.97 10.40
C SER A 156 -1.06 15.67 10.97
N ASN A 157 -0.27 16.35 10.13
CA ASN A 157 0.90 17.13 10.55
C ASN A 157 0.52 18.27 11.49
N ARG A 158 -0.60 18.97 11.26
CA ARG A 158 -1.12 20.01 12.18
C ARG A 158 -1.52 19.39 13.52
N THR A 159 -2.28 18.29 13.52
CA THR A 159 -2.64 17.56 14.74
C THR A 159 -1.41 17.09 15.51
N ILE A 160 -0.34 16.66 14.84
CA ILE A 160 0.93 16.29 15.47
C ILE A 160 1.60 17.51 16.14
N GLN A 161 1.60 18.68 15.49
CA GLN A 161 2.10 19.93 16.10
C GLN A 161 1.26 20.38 17.30
N ASP A 162 -0.07 20.30 17.22
CA ASP A 162 -0.96 20.62 18.33
C ASP A 162 -0.76 19.68 19.52
N LEU A 163 -0.62 18.37 19.27
CA LEU A 163 -0.32 17.37 20.31
C LEU A 163 1.08 17.56 20.91
N GLN A 164 2.09 17.97 20.13
CA GLN A 164 3.38 18.40 20.68
C GLN A 164 3.24 19.66 21.53
N GLY A 165 2.44 20.63 21.09
CA GLY A 165 2.14 21.85 21.84
C GLY A 165 1.36 21.60 23.15
N GLN A 166 0.51 20.58 23.20
CA GLN A 166 -0.14 20.11 24.43
C GLN A 166 0.85 19.36 25.34
N LYS A 167 1.60 18.40 24.79
CA LYS A 167 2.64 17.65 25.52
C LYS A 167 3.65 18.58 26.21
N ASN A 168 4.10 19.62 25.52
CA ASN A 168 5.04 20.60 26.08
C ASN A 168 4.41 21.41 27.22
N ARG A 169 3.12 21.77 27.13
CA ARG A 169 2.37 22.44 28.22
C ARG A 169 2.23 21.54 29.45
N SER A 170 1.78 20.29 29.28
CA SER A 170 1.65 19.37 30.43
C SER A 170 3.00 18.93 31.01
N ALA A 171 4.08 18.94 30.22
CA ALA A 171 5.43 18.77 30.75
C ALA A 171 5.88 19.98 31.60
N GLN A 172 5.54 21.20 31.19
CA GLN A 172 5.76 22.43 31.97
C GLN A 172 4.97 22.41 33.29
N GLU A 173 3.67 22.11 33.21
CA GLU A 173 2.76 21.98 34.37
C GLU A 173 3.26 20.90 35.36
N SER A 174 3.72 19.75 34.85
CA SER A 174 4.29 18.68 35.67
C SER A 174 5.58 19.10 36.40
N ALA A 175 6.44 19.88 35.74
CA ALA A 175 7.65 20.42 36.36
C ALA A 175 7.33 21.47 37.45
N ASP A 176 6.38 22.37 37.19
CA ASP A 176 5.91 23.36 38.17
C ASP A 176 5.22 22.69 39.37
N LEU A 177 4.47 21.60 39.15
CA LEU A 177 3.87 20.79 40.23
C LEU A 177 4.92 20.02 41.04
N THR A 178 5.95 19.46 40.39
CA THR A 178 7.07 18.79 41.09
C THR A 178 7.82 19.78 41.97
N ARG A 179 8.10 20.99 41.45
CA ARG A 179 8.71 22.06 42.25
C ARG A 179 7.82 22.48 43.44
N GLN A 180 6.50 22.59 43.25
CA GLN A 180 5.59 22.89 44.36
C GLN A 180 5.59 21.79 45.43
N LEU A 181 5.72 20.51 45.01
CA LEU A 181 5.88 19.38 45.93
C LEU A 181 7.19 19.52 46.73
N GLU A 182 8.33 19.74 46.07
CA GLU A 182 9.64 19.95 46.71
C GLU A 182 9.62 21.13 47.71
N GLU A 183 9.03 22.28 47.33
CA GLU A 183 8.86 23.43 48.23
C GLU A 183 7.95 23.09 49.43
N SER A 184 6.97 22.19 49.27
CA SER A 184 6.10 21.74 50.36
C SER A 184 6.80 20.74 51.29
N GLU A 185 7.57 19.79 50.74
CA GLU A 185 8.35 18.81 51.50
C GLU A 185 9.45 19.50 52.32
N HIS A 186 10.10 20.52 51.76
CA HIS A 186 11.06 21.35 52.49
C HIS A 186 10.39 22.08 53.67
N ARG A 187 9.17 22.60 53.50
CA ARG A 187 8.39 23.21 54.61
C ARG A 187 8.01 22.17 55.67
N VAL A 188 7.57 20.98 55.28
CA VAL A 188 7.27 19.87 56.22
C VAL A 188 8.53 19.44 56.98
N GLY A 189 9.68 19.37 56.31
CA GLY A 189 10.98 19.07 56.93
C GLY A 189 11.42 20.15 57.92
N ALA A 190 11.21 21.43 57.61
CA ALA A 190 11.47 22.55 58.51
C ALA A 190 10.57 22.51 59.75
N LEU A 191 9.25 22.39 59.57
CA LEU A 191 8.27 22.27 60.66
C LEU A 191 8.51 21.02 61.52
N THR A 192 9.01 19.93 60.95
CA THR A 192 9.38 18.71 61.70
C THR A 192 10.62 18.93 62.57
N LYS A 193 11.62 19.68 62.08
CA LYS A 193 12.78 20.09 62.89
C LYS A 193 12.36 21.02 64.04
N GLU A 194 11.50 21.99 63.75
CA GLU A 194 10.97 22.94 64.74
C GLU A 194 10.13 22.23 65.82
N LYS A 195 9.21 21.35 65.41
CA LYS A 195 8.47 20.44 66.31
C LYS A 195 9.41 19.65 67.22
N ASN A 196 10.48 19.06 66.67
CA ASN A 196 11.41 18.25 67.45
C ASN A 196 12.22 19.11 68.44
N ALA A 197 12.60 20.34 68.06
CA ALA A 197 13.23 21.30 68.98
C ALA A 197 12.28 21.70 70.13
N LEU A 198 10.99 21.93 69.83
CA LEU A 198 9.97 22.22 70.84
C LEU A 198 9.69 21.01 71.76
N ILE A 199 9.80 19.77 71.26
CA ILE A 199 9.73 18.56 72.09
C ILE A 199 10.90 18.49 73.06
N VAL A 200 12.13 18.74 72.60
CA VAL A 200 13.33 18.78 73.47
C VAL A 200 13.20 19.87 74.53
N GLN A 201 12.75 21.07 74.16
CA GLN A 201 12.50 22.17 75.12
C GLN A 201 11.41 21.80 76.13
N LEU A 202 10.36 21.07 75.72
CA LEU A 202 9.31 20.59 76.62
C LEU A 202 9.82 19.50 77.58
N GLU A 203 10.70 18.62 77.14
CA GLU A 203 11.35 17.61 77.98
C GLU A 203 12.35 18.24 78.96
N GLU A 204 13.11 19.25 78.53
CA GLU A 204 14.00 20.02 79.40
C GLU A 204 13.21 20.83 80.43
N ALA A 205 12.11 21.49 80.05
CA ALA A 205 11.22 22.18 80.98
C ALA A 205 10.54 21.22 81.98
N LYS A 206 10.11 20.02 81.54
CA LYS A 206 9.62 18.97 82.44
C LYS A 206 10.70 18.52 83.42
N ARG A 207 11.94 18.32 82.95
CA ARG A 207 13.07 17.91 83.79
C ARG A 207 13.41 18.97 84.85
N VAL A 208 13.41 20.24 84.48
CA VAL A 208 13.55 21.36 85.44
C VAL A 208 12.41 21.35 86.46
N ALA A 209 11.16 21.12 86.05
CA ALA A 209 10.03 21.02 86.97
C ALA A 209 10.09 19.77 87.88
N GLU A 210 10.59 18.63 87.39
CA GLU A 210 10.85 17.43 88.19
C GLU A 210 11.96 17.66 89.20
N ASP A 211 13.07 18.27 88.80
CA ASP A 211 14.20 18.55 89.69
C ASP A 211 13.85 19.66 90.70
N GLU A 212 13.03 20.65 90.35
CA GLU A 212 12.44 21.58 91.32
C GLU A 212 11.47 20.87 92.26
N THR A 213 10.66 19.92 91.78
CA THR A 213 9.77 19.10 92.61
C THR A 213 10.56 18.21 93.58
N ARG A 214 11.68 17.61 93.13
CA ARG A 214 12.63 16.87 93.98
C ARG A 214 13.29 17.79 95.00
N ALA A 215 13.69 19.01 94.61
CA ALA A 215 14.25 19.99 95.53
C ALA A 215 13.23 20.43 96.59
N ARG A 216 11.97 20.68 96.21
CA ARG A 216 10.86 20.97 97.13
C ARG A 216 10.57 19.78 98.05
N GLN A 217 10.59 18.54 97.55
CA GLN A 217 10.43 17.33 98.38
C GLN A 217 11.60 17.15 99.35
N LYS A 218 12.84 17.41 98.93
CA LYS A 218 14.04 17.37 99.78
C LYS A 218 13.95 18.43 100.88
N LEU A 219 13.67 19.69 100.53
CA LEU A 219 13.41 20.77 101.50
C LEU A 219 12.25 20.44 102.44
N ALA A 220 11.16 19.84 101.95
CA ALA A 220 10.05 19.39 102.78
C ALA A 220 10.37 18.15 103.63
N SER A 221 11.47 17.44 103.36
CA SER A 221 12.01 16.38 104.23
C SER A 221 13.04 16.92 105.22
N GLU A 222 13.84 17.92 104.84
CA GLU A 222 14.78 18.62 105.71
C GLU A 222 14.05 19.48 106.74
N VAL A 223 12.96 20.16 106.36
CA VAL A 223 12.06 20.85 107.30
C VAL A 223 11.39 19.87 108.26
N ARG A 224 11.01 18.67 107.79
CA ARG A 224 10.44 17.63 108.68
C ARG A 224 11.49 16.98 109.58
N SER A 225 12.74 16.84 109.11
CA SER A 225 13.88 16.49 109.97
C SER A 225 14.03 17.55 111.04
N LEU A 226 14.26 18.81 110.67
CA LEU A 226 14.49 19.90 111.63
C LEU A 226 13.30 20.11 112.60
N GLN A 227 12.07 19.81 112.20
CA GLN A 227 10.92 19.78 113.10
C GLN A 227 10.93 18.58 114.07
N ALA A 228 11.33 17.40 113.61
CA ALA A 228 11.55 16.24 114.46
C ALA A 228 12.77 16.43 115.39
N ASP A 229 13.85 17.05 114.90
CA ASP A 229 15.06 17.40 115.65
C ASP A 229 14.76 18.45 116.72
N ILE A 230 13.85 19.41 116.46
CA ILE A 230 13.32 20.34 117.48
C ILE A 230 12.38 19.62 118.48
N GLY A 231 11.74 18.53 118.08
CA GLY A 231 10.98 17.65 118.97
C GLY A 231 11.90 16.86 119.91
N THR A 232 12.83 16.10 119.35
CA THR A 232 13.78 15.29 120.11
C THR A 232 14.74 16.14 120.94
N LEU A 233 15.13 17.34 120.53
CA LEU A 233 15.91 18.26 121.40
C LEU A 233 15.09 18.87 122.55
N ARG A 234 13.76 18.71 122.57
CA ARG A 234 12.91 19.03 123.73
C ARG A 234 12.69 17.80 124.60
N GLU A 235 12.35 16.68 124.00
CA GLU A 235 12.21 15.39 124.70
C GLU A 235 13.53 15.02 125.40
N GLN A 236 14.69 15.17 124.75
CA GLN A 236 16.02 14.95 125.35
C GLN A 236 16.37 15.95 126.46
N LEU A 237 15.76 17.15 126.49
CA LEU A 237 15.98 18.12 127.59
C LEU A 237 15.17 17.76 128.85
N GLU A 238 14.09 17.00 128.68
CA GLU A 238 13.27 16.45 129.77
C GLU A 238 13.79 15.04 130.17
N GLU A 239 14.16 14.20 129.21
CA GLU A 239 14.79 12.89 129.45
C GLU A 239 16.20 12.98 130.06
N GLU A 240 17.02 14.01 129.80
CA GLU A 240 18.30 14.20 130.53
C GLU A 240 18.08 14.61 132.01
N GLN A 241 16.87 15.05 132.39
CA GLN A 241 16.54 15.32 133.80
C GLN A 241 16.07 14.05 134.54
N GLU A 242 15.36 13.13 133.89
CA GLU A 242 14.94 11.86 134.51
C GLU A 242 15.94 10.70 134.30
N GLY A 243 16.52 10.57 133.11
CA GLY A 243 17.47 9.52 132.74
C GLY A 243 18.74 9.52 133.57
N ARG A 244 19.17 10.70 134.07
CA ARG A 244 20.27 10.82 135.03
C ARG A 244 20.01 10.11 136.37
N ALA A 245 18.74 9.88 136.74
CA ALA A 245 18.38 9.11 137.92
C ALA A 245 18.33 7.59 137.66
N ASP A 246 17.87 7.15 136.48
CA ASP A 246 17.61 5.73 136.21
C ASP A 246 18.77 4.99 135.50
N LEU A 247 19.68 5.70 134.81
CA LEU A 247 20.93 5.11 134.28
C LEU A 247 21.81 4.49 135.39
N GLN A 248 21.77 5.04 136.61
CA GLN A 248 22.46 4.48 137.77
C GLN A 248 21.80 3.19 138.31
N ARG A 249 20.59 2.87 137.84
CA ARG A 249 19.82 1.68 138.22
C ARG A 249 19.94 0.54 137.21
N GLN A 250 19.84 0.86 135.92
CA GLN A 250 19.84 -0.14 134.84
C GLN A 250 21.21 -0.80 134.60
N LEU A 251 22.32 -0.11 134.93
CA LEU A 251 23.69 -0.66 134.86
C LEU A 251 23.87 -1.94 135.71
N SER A 252 23.07 -2.11 136.78
CA SER A 252 23.09 -3.31 137.62
C SER A 252 22.43 -4.54 137.00
N LYS A 253 21.59 -4.37 135.97
CA LYS A 253 20.75 -5.44 135.40
C LYS A 253 21.36 -6.09 134.16
N ALA A 254 21.97 -5.29 133.28
CA ALA A 254 22.62 -5.78 132.06
C ALA A 254 23.74 -6.83 132.33
N ASN A 255 24.40 -6.74 133.48
CA ASN A 255 25.44 -7.71 133.91
C ASN A 255 24.90 -9.12 134.20
N ALA A 256 23.58 -9.30 134.40
CA ALA A 256 22.98 -10.62 134.62
C ALA A 256 22.60 -11.33 133.31
N GLU A 257 22.07 -10.57 132.34
CA GLU A 257 21.52 -11.13 131.10
C GLU A 257 22.61 -11.64 130.14
N ALA A 258 23.85 -11.13 130.27
CA ALA A 258 25.03 -11.61 129.55
C ALA A 258 25.42 -13.07 129.86
N GLN A 259 25.03 -13.62 131.02
CA GLN A 259 25.28 -15.04 131.32
C GLN A 259 24.25 -15.98 130.66
N LEU A 260 23.03 -15.51 130.38
CA LEU A 260 21.95 -16.38 129.89
C LEU A 260 22.17 -16.84 128.44
N TRP A 261 22.77 -15.98 127.60
CA TRP A 261 22.95 -16.24 126.17
C TRP A 261 24.01 -17.30 125.84
N ARG A 262 24.94 -17.62 126.76
CA ARG A 262 25.88 -18.73 126.56
C ARG A 262 25.19 -20.09 126.50
N SER A 263 24.08 -20.25 127.22
CA SER A 263 23.32 -21.52 127.31
C SER A 263 22.48 -21.86 126.06
N LYS A 264 22.39 -20.95 125.08
CA LYS A 264 21.55 -21.14 123.87
C LYS A 264 22.30 -21.49 122.58
N TYR A 265 23.64 -21.52 122.59
CA TYR A 265 24.42 -21.78 121.38
C TYR A 265 24.82 -23.26 121.21
N GLU A 266 24.70 -24.08 122.25
CA GLU A 266 25.20 -25.48 122.25
C GLU A 266 24.18 -26.53 121.77
N SER A 267 22.91 -26.17 121.50
CA SER A 267 21.83 -27.15 121.29
C SER A 267 21.30 -27.33 119.86
N GLU A 268 21.40 -26.34 118.96
CA GLU A 268 20.66 -26.35 117.66
C GLU A 268 21.51 -25.94 116.42
N GLY A 269 22.83 -26.13 116.46
CA GLY A 269 23.75 -25.62 115.44
C GLY A 269 24.07 -26.54 114.23
N ALA A 270 23.59 -27.79 114.18
CA ALA A 270 24.24 -28.85 113.41
C ALA A 270 23.47 -29.43 112.18
N SER A 271 22.20 -29.10 111.97
CA SER A 271 21.31 -29.84 111.03
C SER A 271 20.70 -29.03 109.88
N LYS A 272 21.33 -27.93 109.47
CA LYS A 272 20.87 -27.07 108.35
C LYS A 272 21.90 -26.83 107.24
N THR A 273 23.03 -27.55 107.27
CA THR A 273 24.17 -27.30 106.37
C THR A 273 24.07 -28.09 105.06
N GLU A 274 23.60 -29.35 105.09
CA GLU A 274 23.60 -30.24 103.91
C GLU A 274 22.56 -29.82 102.82
N ASP A 275 21.34 -29.43 103.22
CA ASP A 275 20.29 -28.97 102.29
C ASP A 275 20.70 -27.75 101.44
N LEU A 276 21.58 -26.90 102.00
CA LEU A 276 22.11 -25.72 101.33
C LEU A 276 23.22 -26.03 100.31
N GLU A 277 23.93 -27.15 100.45
CA GLU A 277 24.96 -27.55 99.48
C GLU A 277 24.37 -28.27 98.25
N GLU A 278 23.32 -29.09 98.41
CA GLU A 278 22.70 -29.78 97.28
C GLU A 278 21.91 -28.81 96.37
N SER A 279 21.20 -27.86 96.96
CA SER A 279 20.48 -26.80 96.24
C SER A 279 21.44 -25.89 95.46
N ARG A 280 22.59 -25.53 96.04
CA ARG A 280 23.68 -24.81 95.35
C ARG A 280 24.20 -25.55 94.12
N ARG A 281 24.45 -26.87 94.21
CA ARG A 281 24.88 -27.67 93.04
C ARG A 281 23.85 -27.67 91.91
N LYS A 282 22.56 -27.80 92.23
CA LYS A 282 21.46 -27.78 91.25
C LYS A 282 21.30 -26.42 90.55
N LEU A 283 21.61 -25.31 91.22
CA LEU A 283 21.64 -23.98 90.61
C LEU A 283 22.87 -23.79 89.72
N GLN A 284 24.04 -24.26 90.15
CA GLN A 284 25.30 -24.08 89.41
C GLN A 284 25.34 -24.85 88.09
N ALA A 285 24.68 -26.01 87.98
CA ALA A 285 24.47 -26.71 86.71
C ALA A 285 23.62 -25.90 85.72
N LYS A 286 22.47 -25.38 86.18
CA LYS A 286 21.56 -24.57 85.35
C LYS A 286 22.19 -23.26 84.85
N LEU A 287 23.16 -22.71 85.58
CA LEU A 287 23.93 -21.55 85.14
C LEU A 287 24.80 -21.90 83.92
N ALA A 288 25.54 -23.01 83.97
CA ALA A 288 26.39 -23.46 82.87
C ALA A 288 25.59 -23.78 81.60
N ASP A 289 24.42 -24.42 81.73
CA ASP A 289 23.52 -24.69 80.59
C ASP A 289 23.05 -23.37 79.93
N ALA A 290 22.75 -22.34 80.74
CA ALA A 290 22.32 -21.03 80.26
C ALA A 290 23.47 -20.22 79.63
N GLU A 291 24.67 -20.29 80.19
CA GLU A 291 25.89 -19.68 79.63
C GLU A 291 26.22 -20.29 78.26
N GLN A 292 26.18 -21.61 78.14
CA GLN A 292 26.43 -22.31 76.86
C GLN A 292 25.35 -22.00 75.80
N ALA A 293 24.08 -21.87 76.21
CA ALA A 293 23.02 -21.41 75.31
C ALA A 293 23.22 -19.95 74.85
N ALA A 294 23.74 -19.08 75.72
CA ALA A 294 24.06 -17.69 75.39
C ALA A 294 25.23 -17.58 74.40
N GLU A 295 26.31 -18.36 74.57
CA GLU A 295 27.41 -18.42 73.60
C GLU A 295 26.94 -18.92 72.23
N ALA A 296 26.12 -19.98 72.19
CA ALA A 296 25.56 -20.51 70.95
C ALA A 296 24.68 -19.47 70.21
N ALA A 297 23.90 -18.67 70.95
CA ALA A 297 23.14 -17.56 70.38
C ALA A 297 24.07 -16.45 69.84
N ASN A 298 25.12 -16.09 70.58
CA ASN A 298 26.04 -15.01 70.22
C ASN A 298 26.86 -15.34 68.96
N LEU A 299 27.33 -16.59 68.83
CA LEU A 299 27.95 -17.10 67.59
C LEU A 299 27.00 -17.04 66.38
N LYS A 300 25.70 -17.30 66.60
CA LYS A 300 24.68 -17.22 65.56
C LYS A 300 24.40 -15.76 65.13
N VAL A 301 24.46 -14.81 66.06
CA VAL A 301 24.40 -13.36 65.75
C VAL A 301 25.59 -12.94 64.90
N GLN A 302 26.83 -13.29 65.29
CA GLN A 302 28.02 -12.96 64.49
C GLN A 302 28.00 -13.57 63.07
N ALA A 303 27.42 -14.76 62.90
CA ALA A 303 27.23 -15.37 61.58
C ALA A 303 26.22 -14.57 60.72
N LEU A 304 25.13 -14.08 61.32
CA LEU A 304 24.13 -13.26 60.65
C LEU A 304 24.66 -11.85 60.30
N GLU A 305 25.48 -11.24 61.16
CA GLU A 305 26.14 -9.96 60.86
C GLU A 305 27.10 -10.08 59.67
N LYS A 306 27.89 -11.16 59.60
CA LYS A 306 28.75 -11.44 58.44
C LYS A 306 27.96 -11.71 57.15
N ALA A 307 26.81 -12.39 57.24
CA ALA A 307 25.91 -12.57 56.10
C ALA A 307 25.32 -11.23 55.63
N LYS A 308 24.88 -10.38 56.57
CA LYS A 308 24.38 -9.02 56.30
C LYS A 308 25.46 -8.15 55.62
N SER A 309 26.70 -8.17 56.10
CA SER A 309 27.77 -7.37 55.49
C SER A 309 28.09 -7.80 54.06
N ARG A 310 27.98 -9.11 53.75
CA ARG A 310 28.10 -9.61 52.37
C ARG A 310 26.96 -9.11 51.47
N LEU A 311 25.72 -9.27 51.94
CA LEU A 311 24.54 -8.83 51.18
C LEU A 311 24.50 -7.31 50.98
N GLN A 312 25.10 -6.51 51.87
CA GLN A 312 25.29 -5.07 51.64
C GLN A 312 26.33 -4.80 50.54
N ALA A 313 27.49 -5.47 50.55
CA ALA A 313 28.49 -5.30 49.49
C ALA A 313 27.95 -5.75 48.12
N GLU A 314 27.26 -6.90 48.06
CA GLU A 314 26.60 -7.41 46.84
C GLU A 314 25.51 -6.44 46.33
N LEU A 315 24.81 -5.74 47.23
CA LEU A 315 23.84 -4.70 46.88
C LEU A 315 24.52 -3.42 46.35
N GLU A 316 25.63 -3.00 46.95
CA GLU A 316 26.41 -1.83 46.53
C GLU A 316 27.03 -2.05 45.13
N ASP A 317 27.60 -3.23 44.85
CA ASP A 317 28.08 -3.61 43.51
C ASP A 317 26.95 -3.61 42.47
N LEU A 318 25.77 -4.15 42.81
CA LEU A 318 24.60 -4.15 41.92
C LEU A 318 24.06 -2.75 41.63
N VAL A 319 24.11 -1.82 42.60
CA VAL A 319 23.75 -0.42 42.37
C VAL A 319 24.71 0.24 41.38
N ILE A 320 26.02 0.01 41.52
CA ILE A 320 27.05 0.55 40.61
C ILE A 320 26.84 0.05 39.18
N ASP A 321 26.50 -1.22 38.97
CA ASP A 321 26.23 -1.75 37.63
C ASP A 321 24.89 -1.25 37.04
N VAL A 322 23.87 -0.99 37.87
CA VAL A 322 22.64 -0.31 37.42
C VAL A 322 22.90 1.14 37.01
N GLU A 323 23.70 1.90 37.77
CA GLU A 323 24.13 3.25 37.38
C GLU A 323 24.91 3.24 36.06
N ARG A 324 25.85 2.30 35.91
CA ARG A 324 26.65 2.10 34.70
C ARG A 324 25.78 1.71 33.49
N ALA A 325 24.76 0.87 33.68
CA ALA A 325 23.79 0.52 32.65
C ALA A 325 22.95 1.73 32.23
N ASN A 326 22.44 2.52 33.19
CA ASN A 326 21.67 3.74 32.93
C ASN A 326 22.51 4.82 32.22
N ALA A 327 23.79 4.95 32.56
CA ALA A 327 24.71 5.86 31.87
C ALA A 327 24.94 5.44 30.40
N ASN A 328 25.09 4.14 30.14
CA ASN A 328 25.20 3.60 28.79
C ASN A 328 23.90 3.78 27.98
N ALA A 329 22.74 3.52 28.58
CA ALA A 329 21.44 3.74 27.95
C ALA A 329 21.26 5.22 27.54
N ASN A 330 21.54 6.17 28.43
CA ASN A 330 21.51 7.61 28.14
C ASN A 330 22.45 8.01 26.98
N ASN A 331 23.64 7.40 26.90
CA ASN A 331 24.59 7.69 25.82
C ASN A 331 24.17 7.08 24.47
N LEU A 332 23.52 5.91 24.48
CA LEU A 332 22.91 5.33 23.29
C LEU A 332 21.71 6.16 22.83
N GLU A 333 20.86 6.63 23.73
CA GLU A 333 19.69 7.46 23.39
C GLU A 333 20.11 8.82 22.80
N LYS A 334 21.17 9.45 23.33
CA LYS A 334 21.77 10.66 22.74
C LYS A 334 22.32 10.41 21.33
N ARG A 335 22.91 9.23 21.07
CA ARG A 335 23.34 8.84 19.71
C ARG A 335 22.17 8.58 18.78
N GLN A 336 21.12 7.91 19.25
CA GLN A 336 19.89 7.68 18.49
C GLN A 336 19.29 9.01 18.02
N ARG A 337 19.02 9.93 18.95
CA ARG A 337 18.48 11.27 18.65
C ARG A 337 19.37 12.08 17.68
N ALA A 338 20.69 11.88 17.71
CA ALA A 338 21.61 12.51 16.76
C ALA A 338 21.55 11.89 15.35
N PHE A 339 21.40 10.57 15.24
CA PHE A 339 21.12 9.91 13.96
C PHE A 339 19.75 10.31 13.42
N ASP A 340 18.70 10.33 14.25
CA ASP A 340 17.34 10.70 13.85
C ASP A 340 17.30 12.14 13.29
N LYS A 341 18.00 13.08 13.94
CA LYS A 341 18.19 14.45 13.44
C LYS A 341 18.92 14.48 12.09
N THR A 342 19.97 13.68 11.94
CA THR A 342 20.74 13.59 10.67
C THR A 342 19.87 13.02 9.54
N VAL A 343 19.05 12.00 9.81
CA VAL A 343 18.09 11.44 8.86
C VAL A 343 17.03 12.48 8.46
N SER A 344 16.49 13.23 9.42
CA SER A 344 15.53 14.31 9.17
C SER A 344 16.11 15.43 8.29
N GLU A 345 17.37 15.82 8.51
CA GLU A 345 18.07 16.81 7.66
C GLU A 345 18.27 16.32 6.22
N TRP A 346 18.54 15.03 6.01
CA TRP A 346 18.63 14.44 4.66
C TRP A 346 17.26 14.24 4.01
N GLN A 347 16.21 13.93 4.79
CA GLN A 347 14.83 13.88 4.30
C GLN A 347 14.35 15.25 3.84
N SER A 348 14.60 16.32 4.61
CA SER A 348 14.32 17.70 4.17
C SER A 348 14.97 17.98 2.82
N LYS A 349 16.30 17.83 2.73
CA LYS A 349 17.05 18.07 1.47
C LYS A 349 16.52 17.25 0.29
N THR A 350 16.03 16.04 0.54
CA THR A 350 15.45 15.19 -0.52
C THR A 350 14.12 15.77 -1.00
N ASN A 351 13.26 16.23 -0.09
CA ASN A 351 12.00 16.89 -0.41
C ASN A 351 12.22 18.27 -1.08
N ASP A 352 13.22 19.02 -0.63
CA ASP A 352 13.60 20.32 -1.19
C ASP A 352 14.05 20.14 -2.66
N LEU A 353 14.95 19.19 -2.93
CA LEU A 353 15.40 18.83 -4.29
C LEU A 353 14.27 18.25 -5.18
N GLN A 354 13.33 17.51 -4.59
CA GLN A 354 12.13 17.02 -5.27
C GLN A 354 11.25 18.19 -5.73
N ALA A 355 11.03 19.19 -4.87
CA ALA A 355 10.25 20.38 -5.21
C ALA A 355 10.96 21.28 -6.25
N GLU A 356 12.28 21.42 -6.19
CA GLU A 356 13.07 22.08 -7.23
C GLU A 356 12.93 21.37 -8.60
N LEU A 357 13.01 20.03 -8.61
CA LEU A 357 12.84 19.22 -9.82
C LEU A 357 11.43 19.35 -10.42
N GLU A 358 10.39 19.35 -9.58
CA GLU A 358 9.00 19.51 -10.03
C GLU A 358 8.73 20.92 -10.60
N ASN A 359 9.30 21.96 -9.98
CA ASN A 359 9.26 23.33 -10.52
C ASN A 359 10.02 23.44 -11.86
N ALA A 360 11.24 22.91 -11.95
CA ALA A 360 12.00 22.91 -13.20
C ALA A 360 11.29 22.16 -14.34
N GLN A 361 10.60 21.04 -14.04
CA GLN A 361 9.75 20.35 -15.01
C GLN A 361 8.52 21.17 -15.42
N LYS A 362 7.91 21.91 -14.49
CA LYS A 362 6.76 22.79 -14.75
C LYS A 362 7.17 23.98 -15.64
N GLU A 363 8.32 24.58 -15.38
CA GLU A 363 8.92 25.62 -16.22
C GLU A 363 9.28 25.10 -17.62
N ALA A 364 9.90 23.92 -17.72
CA ALA A 364 10.20 23.29 -19.02
C ALA A 364 8.93 23.01 -19.85
N ARG A 365 7.81 22.62 -19.21
CA ARG A 365 6.49 22.51 -19.88
C ARG A 365 5.96 23.88 -20.29
N GLY A 366 6.15 24.91 -19.48
CA GLY A 366 5.84 26.31 -19.81
C GLY A 366 6.58 26.80 -21.05
N TYR A 367 7.92 26.72 -21.06
CA TYR A 367 8.74 27.09 -22.21
C TYR A 367 8.42 26.27 -23.47
N SER A 368 8.04 24.99 -23.34
CA SER A 368 7.56 24.20 -24.48
C SER A 368 6.23 24.73 -25.05
N ALA A 369 5.31 25.17 -24.19
CA ALA A 369 4.05 25.80 -24.63
C ALA A 369 4.27 27.19 -25.25
N GLU A 370 5.19 27.98 -24.71
CA GLU A 370 5.60 29.26 -25.31
C GLU A 370 6.29 29.05 -26.66
N LEU A 371 7.16 28.05 -26.80
CA LEU A 371 7.79 27.68 -28.06
C LEU A 371 6.75 27.29 -29.13
N PHE A 372 5.69 26.58 -28.76
CA PHE A 372 4.57 26.30 -29.67
C PHE A 372 3.78 27.57 -30.05
N ARG A 373 3.51 28.47 -29.11
CA ARG A 373 2.84 29.76 -29.40
C ARG A 373 3.69 30.66 -30.31
N VAL A 374 5.01 30.73 -30.07
CA VAL A 374 5.94 31.48 -30.92
C VAL A 374 6.04 30.88 -32.32
N LYS A 375 6.05 29.54 -32.45
CA LYS A 375 5.98 28.88 -33.77
C LYS A 375 4.70 29.23 -34.52
N ALA A 376 3.54 29.17 -33.87
CA ALA A 376 2.27 29.55 -34.48
C ALA A 376 2.30 31.02 -34.96
N HIS A 377 2.81 31.96 -34.16
CA HIS A 377 2.97 33.35 -34.59
C HIS A 377 4.00 33.54 -35.73
N VAL A 378 5.03 32.70 -35.83
CA VAL A 378 5.97 32.69 -36.97
C VAL A 378 5.33 32.13 -38.24
N GLU A 379 4.45 31.13 -38.11
CA GLU A 379 3.65 30.59 -39.21
C GLU A 379 2.63 31.64 -39.69
N GLU A 380 1.86 32.28 -38.79
CA GLU A 380 0.98 33.42 -39.09
C GLU A 380 1.71 34.60 -39.75
N ALA A 381 2.92 34.94 -39.26
CA ALA A 381 3.75 35.99 -39.84
C ALA A 381 4.29 35.63 -41.24
N ASN A 382 4.50 34.34 -41.52
CA ASN A 382 4.93 33.87 -42.84
C ASN A 382 3.75 33.79 -43.82
N ASP A 383 2.57 33.35 -43.38
CA ASP A 383 1.35 33.34 -44.19
C ASP A 383 0.91 34.76 -44.57
N THR A 384 0.98 35.71 -43.64
CA THR A 384 0.73 37.13 -43.94
C THR A 384 1.80 37.74 -44.85
N ALA A 385 3.07 37.35 -44.72
CA ALA A 385 4.11 37.73 -45.67
C ALA A 385 3.92 37.11 -47.07
N GLU A 386 3.37 35.89 -47.18
CA GLU A 386 2.96 35.30 -48.46
C GLU A 386 1.75 36.00 -49.06
N ALA A 387 0.74 36.34 -48.26
CA ALA A 387 -0.42 37.11 -48.71
C ALA A 387 0.02 38.47 -49.30
N LEU A 388 0.86 39.21 -48.56
CA LEU A 388 1.42 40.48 -49.02
C LEU A 388 2.31 40.33 -50.27
N ARG A 389 3.04 39.22 -50.43
CA ARG A 389 3.79 38.93 -51.67
C ARG A 389 2.88 38.68 -52.87
N ARG A 390 1.75 37.99 -52.66
CA ARG A 390 0.75 37.75 -53.72
C ARG A 390 0.02 39.04 -54.10
N GLU A 391 -0.37 39.84 -53.11
CA GLU A 391 -0.98 41.16 -53.32
C GLU A 391 -0.03 42.12 -54.05
N ASN A 392 1.23 42.21 -53.61
CA ASN A 392 2.25 43.05 -54.27
C ASN A 392 2.56 42.56 -55.70
N LYS A 393 2.52 41.25 -55.97
CA LYS A 393 2.58 40.73 -57.34
C LYS A 393 1.36 41.17 -58.16
N ASN A 394 0.13 41.00 -57.63
CA ASN A 394 -1.08 41.40 -58.34
C ASN A 394 -1.07 42.90 -58.67
N LEU A 395 -0.61 43.74 -57.75
CA LEU A 395 -0.44 45.19 -57.97
C LEU A 395 0.66 45.50 -59.01
N ALA A 396 1.74 44.72 -59.06
CA ALA A 396 2.77 44.86 -60.09
C ALA A 396 2.27 44.42 -61.48
N ASP A 397 1.47 43.35 -61.55
CA ASP A 397 0.80 42.91 -62.78
C ASP A 397 -0.24 43.97 -63.23
N GLU A 398 -1.04 44.54 -62.32
CA GLU A 398 -2.00 45.62 -62.60
C GLU A 398 -1.32 46.92 -63.06
N ILE A 399 -0.17 47.28 -62.46
CA ILE A 399 0.67 48.40 -62.93
C ILE A 399 1.21 48.13 -64.34
N HIS A 400 1.54 46.88 -64.68
CA HIS A 400 1.96 46.53 -66.04
C HIS A 400 0.81 46.66 -67.03
N ASP A 401 -0.38 46.12 -66.73
CA ASP A 401 -1.58 46.25 -67.57
C ASP A 401 -1.97 47.72 -67.80
N LEU A 402 -1.91 48.56 -66.76
CA LEU A 402 -2.17 50.00 -66.86
C LEU A 402 -1.08 50.74 -67.65
N THR A 403 0.17 50.29 -67.58
CA THR A 403 1.29 50.84 -68.37
C THR A 403 1.12 50.52 -69.86
N ASP A 404 0.70 49.29 -70.18
CA ASP A 404 0.45 48.87 -71.56
C ASP A 404 -0.79 49.59 -72.13
N GLN A 405 -1.87 49.76 -71.34
CA GLN A 405 -3.02 50.59 -71.71
C GLN A 405 -2.65 52.05 -71.97
N LEU A 406 -1.72 52.64 -71.19
CA LEU A 406 -1.17 53.97 -71.47
C LEU A 406 -0.34 54.00 -72.77
N GLY A 407 0.38 52.91 -73.07
CA GLY A 407 1.09 52.73 -74.33
C GLY A 407 0.16 52.66 -75.55
N GLU A 408 -0.98 51.99 -75.44
CA GLU A 408 -2.02 51.96 -76.48
C GLU A 408 -2.77 53.30 -76.58
N GLY A 409 -3.07 53.93 -75.44
CA GLY A 409 -3.61 55.28 -75.37
C GLY A 409 -2.73 56.31 -76.07
N GLY A 410 -1.40 56.16 -75.99
CA GLY A 410 -0.44 56.98 -76.74
C GLY A 410 -0.57 56.83 -78.26
N ARG A 411 -0.82 55.60 -78.77
CA ARG A 411 -1.08 55.36 -80.20
C ARG A 411 -2.39 55.99 -80.64
N SER A 412 -3.47 55.77 -79.89
CA SER A 412 -4.80 56.36 -80.13
C SER A 412 -4.73 57.90 -80.14
N THR A 413 -4.01 58.50 -79.19
CA THR A 413 -3.80 59.96 -79.13
C THR A 413 -3.05 60.47 -80.35
N HIS A 414 -2.05 59.74 -80.86
CA HIS A 414 -1.31 60.14 -82.06
C HIS A 414 -2.16 60.01 -83.34
N GLU A 415 -3.03 59.01 -83.43
CA GLU A 415 -4.00 58.89 -84.54
C GLU A 415 -5.07 59.99 -84.49
N LEU A 416 -5.56 60.34 -83.29
CA LEU A 416 -6.45 61.48 -83.07
C LEU A 416 -5.78 62.83 -83.39
N GLU A 417 -4.51 63.01 -83.05
CA GLU A 417 -3.78 64.24 -83.40
C GLU A 417 -3.55 64.34 -84.93
N LYS A 418 -3.36 63.20 -85.60
CA LYS A 418 -3.25 63.11 -87.06
C LYS A 418 -4.59 63.39 -87.76
N SER A 419 -5.71 62.94 -87.21
CA SER A 419 -7.04 63.28 -87.74
C SER A 419 -7.40 64.75 -87.46
N ARG A 420 -7.07 65.28 -86.29
CA ARG A 420 -7.18 66.71 -85.96
C ARG A 420 -6.46 67.59 -86.97
N LYS A 421 -5.17 67.32 -87.27
CA LYS A 421 -4.39 68.11 -88.24
C LYS A 421 -4.98 68.08 -89.66
N ARG A 422 -5.66 66.99 -90.03
CA ARG A 422 -6.43 66.91 -91.28
C ARG A 422 -7.69 67.78 -91.24
N LEU A 423 -8.43 67.77 -90.14
CA LEU A 423 -9.62 68.62 -89.96
C LEU A 423 -9.26 70.11 -89.83
N GLU A 424 -8.08 70.44 -89.30
CA GLU A 424 -7.54 71.81 -89.30
C GLU A 424 -7.25 72.29 -90.74
N LEU A 425 -6.67 71.45 -91.60
CA LEU A 425 -6.50 71.73 -93.03
C LEU A 425 -7.84 71.87 -93.77
N GLU A 426 -8.77 70.91 -93.60
CA GLU A 426 -10.11 70.99 -94.21
C GLU A 426 -10.88 72.25 -93.74
N LYS A 427 -10.61 72.74 -92.51
CA LYS A 427 -11.14 74.01 -91.99
C LYS A 427 -10.46 75.25 -92.58
N GLU A 428 -9.14 75.21 -92.84
CA GLU A 428 -8.42 76.30 -93.53
C GLU A 428 -8.85 76.43 -95.00
N GLU A 429 -9.03 75.31 -95.71
CA GLU A 429 -9.57 75.29 -97.08
C GLU A 429 -10.99 75.87 -97.15
N LEU A 430 -11.88 75.49 -96.22
CA LEU A 430 -13.23 76.06 -96.11
C LEU A 430 -13.24 77.54 -95.72
N GLN A 431 -12.26 78.00 -94.94
CA GLN A 431 -12.16 79.41 -94.56
C GLN A 431 -11.67 80.27 -95.73
N ALA A 432 -10.72 79.79 -96.53
CA ALA A 432 -10.30 80.47 -97.76
C ALA A 432 -11.45 80.58 -98.79
N ALA A 433 -12.26 79.52 -98.92
CA ALA A 433 -13.46 79.53 -99.76
C ALA A 433 -14.56 80.50 -99.26
N LEU A 434 -14.62 80.76 -97.94
CA LEU A 434 -15.49 81.79 -97.36
C LEU A 434 -14.99 83.19 -97.69
N GLU A 435 -13.69 83.46 -97.50
CA GLU A 435 -13.06 84.76 -97.80
C GLU A 435 -13.17 85.12 -99.31
N GLU A 436 -13.07 84.13 -100.22
CA GLU A 436 -13.32 84.34 -101.65
C GLU A 436 -14.80 84.66 -101.96
N ALA A 437 -15.75 84.05 -101.25
CA ALA A 437 -17.18 84.34 -101.37
C ALA A 437 -17.57 85.71 -100.79
N GLU A 438 -16.93 86.14 -99.69
CA GLU A 438 -17.10 87.47 -99.11
C GLU A 438 -16.54 88.56 -100.04
N SER A 439 -15.38 88.33 -100.68
CA SER A 439 -14.85 89.25 -101.69
C SER A 439 -15.74 89.34 -102.95
N ALA A 440 -16.40 88.24 -103.33
CA ALA A 440 -17.40 88.27 -104.40
C ALA A 440 -18.66 89.08 -104.01
N LEU A 441 -19.07 89.04 -102.73
CA LEU A 441 -20.17 89.84 -102.21
C LEU A 441 -19.83 91.35 -102.21
N GLU A 442 -18.65 91.75 -101.74
CA GLU A 442 -18.19 93.15 -101.80
C GLU A 442 -18.23 93.70 -103.24
N GLN A 443 -17.91 92.88 -104.25
CA GLN A 443 -17.98 93.30 -105.65
C GLN A 443 -19.40 93.53 -106.17
N GLU A 444 -20.41 92.82 -105.66
CA GLU A 444 -21.82 93.10 -105.97
C GLU A 444 -22.34 94.32 -105.20
N GLU A 445 -21.99 94.47 -103.93
CA GLU A 445 -22.34 95.67 -103.15
C GLU A 445 -21.74 96.95 -103.76
N ALA A 446 -20.50 96.88 -104.27
CA ALA A 446 -19.86 97.97 -105.01
C ALA A 446 -20.59 98.34 -106.32
N LYS A 447 -21.28 97.41 -106.98
CA LYS A 447 -22.13 97.69 -108.16
C LYS A 447 -23.43 98.37 -107.74
N VAL A 448 -24.06 97.91 -106.65
CA VAL A 448 -25.26 98.54 -106.06
C VAL A 448 -24.96 99.98 -105.62
N ALA A 449 -23.81 100.22 -104.97
CA ALA A 449 -23.38 101.56 -104.56
C ALA A 449 -23.19 102.52 -105.75
N ARG A 450 -22.67 102.04 -106.89
CA ARG A 450 -22.56 102.85 -108.12
C ARG A 450 -23.93 103.23 -108.69
N ALA A 451 -24.87 102.29 -108.74
CA ALA A 451 -26.25 102.58 -109.18
C ALA A 451 -26.96 103.59 -108.26
N GLN A 452 -26.69 103.56 -106.95
CA GLN A 452 -27.21 104.55 -106.00
C GLN A 452 -26.59 105.95 -106.21
N LEU A 453 -25.31 106.04 -106.57
CA LEU A 453 -24.64 107.31 -106.85
C LEU A 453 -25.16 108.00 -108.12
N GLU A 454 -25.49 107.25 -109.18
CA GLU A 454 -26.13 107.83 -110.37
C GLU A 454 -27.51 108.44 -110.04
N ILE A 455 -28.30 107.76 -109.20
CA ILE A 455 -29.59 108.26 -108.71
C ILE A 455 -29.43 109.51 -107.82
N ALA A 456 -28.34 109.60 -107.04
CA ALA A 456 -28.02 110.79 -106.25
C ALA A 456 -27.63 111.99 -107.12
N SER A 457 -26.85 111.77 -108.18
CA SER A 457 -26.41 112.84 -109.09
C SER A 457 -27.58 113.57 -109.76
N VAL A 458 -28.64 112.84 -110.15
CA VAL A 458 -29.83 113.43 -110.79
C VAL A 458 -30.66 114.29 -109.83
N ARG A 459 -30.54 114.10 -108.51
CA ARG A 459 -31.20 114.95 -107.50
C ARG A 459 -30.46 116.26 -107.26
N ALA A 460 -29.12 116.21 -107.19
CA ALA A 460 -28.29 117.38 -106.89
C ALA A 460 -28.45 118.54 -107.91
N ASP A 461 -28.67 118.23 -109.20
CA ASP A 461 -28.91 119.22 -110.25
C ASP A 461 -30.28 119.93 -110.14
N ILE A 462 -31.22 119.39 -109.38
CA ILE A 462 -32.53 120.02 -109.11
C ILE A 462 -32.42 120.98 -107.93
N ASP A 463 -31.84 120.53 -106.81
CA ASP A 463 -31.73 121.32 -105.58
C ASP A 463 -30.87 122.59 -105.78
N ARG A 464 -29.81 122.48 -106.60
CA ARG A 464 -28.90 123.59 -106.91
C ARG A 464 -29.58 124.78 -107.60
N ARG A 465 -30.74 124.58 -108.26
CA ARG A 465 -31.52 125.66 -108.88
C ARG A 465 -32.46 126.41 -107.93
N ILE A 466 -32.62 125.91 -106.70
CA ILE A 466 -33.48 126.53 -105.68
C ILE A 466 -32.64 127.43 -104.78
N GLN A 467 -31.43 126.99 -104.40
CA GLN A 467 -30.55 127.70 -103.46
C GLN A 467 -30.11 129.09 -103.96
N ASP A 468 -29.83 129.24 -105.27
CA ASP A 468 -29.46 130.51 -105.92
C ASP A 468 -30.56 131.61 -105.80
N LYS A 469 -31.76 131.29 -105.29
CA LYS A 469 -32.88 132.24 -105.15
C LYS A 469 -33.16 132.71 -103.72
N GLU A 470 -32.54 132.12 -102.70
CA GLU A 470 -32.86 132.43 -101.30
C GLU A 470 -31.82 133.34 -100.60
N GLU A 471 -30.56 133.35 -101.07
CA GLU A 471 -29.49 134.13 -100.43
C GLU A 471 -29.60 135.67 -100.59
N GLU A 472 -30.33 136.16 -101.61
CA GLU A 472 -30.47 137.61 -101.86
C GLU A 472 -31.29 138.36 -100.78
N PHE A 473 -32.14 137.67 -100.00
CA PHE A 473 -33.12 138.35 -99.11
C PHE A 473 -32.79 138.35 -97.61
N GLU A 474 -31.94 137.45 -97.09
CA GLU A 474 -31.70 137.37 -95.63
C GLU A 474 -30.57 138.29 -95.10
N ASN A 475 -29.66 138.73 -95.95
CA ASN A 475 -28.39 139.32 -95.50
C ASN A 475 -28.57 140.72 -94.84
N THR A 476 -29.49 141.53 -95.34
CA THR A 476 -29.64 142.95 -94.95
C THR A 476 -30.34 143.18 -93.60
N ARG A 477 -31.00 142.17 -93.02
CA ARG A 477 -31.87 142.35 -91.83
C ARG A 477 -31.25 141.86 -90.51
N ARG A 478 -30.19 141.05 -90.53
CA ARG A 478 -29.64 140.39 -89.33
C ARG A 478 -28.62 141.20 -88.51
N ASN A 479 -28.06 142.29 -89.05
CA ASN A 479 -26.85 142.92 -88.51
C ASN A 479 -27.01 143.97 -87.39
N HIS A 480 -28.22 144.42 -87.03
CA HIS A 480 -28.38 145.54 -86.06
C HIS A 480 -29.18 145.23 -84.79
N GLN A 481 -29.94 144.13 -84.72
CA GLN A 481 -30.65 143.75 -83.49
C GLN A 481 -29.76 142.95 -82.50
N ARG A 482 -28.91 142.06 -83.03
CA ARG A 482 -28.20 141.03 -82.24
C ARG A 482 -27.23 141.55 -81.16
N SER A 483 -26.82 142.83 -81.21
CA SER A 483 -25.79 143.36 -80.31
C SER A 483 -26.30 143.91 -78.98
N LEU A 484 -27.61 144.12 -78.82
CA LEU A 484 -28.18 144.71 -77.59
C LEU A 484 -28.69 143.64 -76.63
N ASP A 485 -29.43 142.66 -77.14
CA ASP A 485 -30.12 141.65 -76.32
C ASP A 485 -29.13 140.71 -75.57
N SER A 486 -27.90 140.56 -76.07
CA SER A 486 -26.90 139.65 -75.50
C SER A 486 -26.28 140.13 -74.18
N ILE A 487 -26.35 141.43 -73.83
CA ILE A 487 -25.64 141.98 -72.67
C ILE A 487 -26.49 141.90 -71.38
N HIS A 488 -27.82 141.97 -71.49
CA HIS A 488 -28.71 141.88 -70.32
C HIS A 488 -28.77 140.46 -69.73
N ALA A 489 -28.76 139.42 -70.57
CA ALA A 489 -28.98 138.03 -70.12
C ALA A 489 -27.89 137.49 -69.17
N SER A 490 -26.63 137.93 -69.29
CA SER A 490 -25.54 137.42 -68.46
C SER A 490 -25.64 137.87 -67.00
N LEU A 491 -26.17 139.06 -66.72
CA LEU A 491 -26.13 139.68 -65.39
C LEU A 491 -27.11 139.03 -64.40
N GLU A 492 -28.27 138.56 -64.87
CA GLU A 492 -29.26 137.90 -64.00
C GLU A 492 -28.89 136.45 -63.63
N ALA A 493 -28.09 135.77 -64.47
CA ALA A 493 -27.69 134.39 -64.24
C ALA A 493 -26.70 134.26 -63.06
N GLU A 494 -25.70 135.15 -63.01
CA GLU A 494 -24.64 135.11 -62.00
C GLU A 494 -25.16 135.37 -60.57
N ALA A 495 -26.18 136.24 -60.45
CA ALA A 495 -26.82 136.56 -59.18
C ALA A 495 -27.52 135.35 -58.52
N LYS A 496 -28.14 134.46 -59.31
CA LYS A 496 -28.85 133.27 -58.79
C LYS A 496 -27.88 132.18 -58.32
N GLY A 497 -26.89 131.82 -59.12
CA GLY A 497 -25.96 130.72 -58.79
C GLY A 497 -25.20 130.93 -57.46
N LYS A 498 -24.87 132.19 -57.14
CA LYS A 498 -24.20 132.56 -55.89
C LYS A 498 -25.07 132.31 -54.64
N ALA A 499 -26.39 132.39 -54.76
CA ALA A 499 -27.31 132.18 -53.63
C ALA A 499 -27.48 130.69 -53.30
N GLU A 500 -27.57 129.82 -54.31
CA GLU A 500 -27.71 128.36 -54.11
C GLU A 500 -26.44 127.73 -53.54
N ALA A 501 -25.26 128.14 -54.02
CA ALA A 501 -23.97 127.65 -53.52
C ALA A 501 -23.80 127.88 -52.00
N LEU A 502 -24.22 129.06 -51.49
CA LEU A 502 -24.17 129.38 -50.06
C LEU A 502 -25.15 128.53 -49.22
N ARG A 503 -26.30 128.13 -49.79
CA ARG A 503 -27.28 127.27 -49.11
C ARG A 503 -26.79 125.82 -49.04
N ILE A 504 -26.22 125.31 -50.13
CA ILE A 504 -25.66 123.95 -50.19
C ILE A 504 -24.49 123.83 -49.21
N LYS A 505 -23.57 124.80 -49.21
CA LYS A 505 -22.42 124.82 -48.30
C LYS A 505 -22.85 124.65 -46.84
N LYS A 506 -23.79 125.46 -46.34
CA LYS A 506 -24.25 125.40 -44.94
C LYS A 506 -24.90 124.07 -44.58
N LYS A 507 -25.57 123.39 -45.53
CA LYS A 507 -26.13 122.06 -45.28
C LYS A 507 -25.01 121.03 -45.10
N LEU A 508 -24.01 121.04 -45.98
CA LEU A 508 -22.87 120.12 -45.90
C LEU A 508 -22.03 120.35 -44.62
N GLU A 509 -21.85 121.59 -44.19
CA GLU A 509 -21.19 121.91 -42.91
C GLU A 509 -21.94 121.33 -41.70
N GLN A 510 -23.29 121.27 -41.75
CA GLN A 510 -24.09 120.61 -40.70
C GLN A 510 -24.07 119.08 -40.83
N ASP A 511 -24.28 118.55 -42.04
CA ASP A 511 -24.30 117.10 -42.30
C ASP A 511 -22.97 116.44 -41.86
N ILE A 512 -21.83 117.15 -42.00
CA ILE A 512 -20.51 116.69 -41.50
C ILE A 512 -20.45 116.64 -39.97
N ASN A 513 -20.86 117.72 -39.29
CA ASN A 513 -20.81 117.79 -37.82
C ASN A 513 -21.69 116.72 -37.15
N ASP A 514 -22.87 116.45 -37.71
CA ASP A 514 -23.77 115.40 -37.21
C ASP A 514 -23.18 113.98 -37.42
N LEU A 515 -22.41 113.77 -38.49
CA LEU A 515 -21.68 112.52 -38.73
C LEU A 515 -20.47 112.34 -37.79
N GLU A 516 -19.72 113.41 -37.50
CA GLU A 516 -18.58 113.36 -36.56
C GLU A 516 -19.04 112.95 -35.16
N VAL A 517 -20.16 113.52 -34.67
CA VAL A 517 -20.76 113.14 -33.38
C VAL A 517 -21.23 111.68 -33.37
N ALA A 518 -21.80 111.17 -34.47
CA ALA A 518 -22.23 109.78 -34.58
C ALA A 518 -21.04 108.79 -34.55
N VAL A 519 -19.95 109.11 -35.24
CA VAL A 519 -18.71 108.31 -35.23
C VAL A 519 -18.10 108.26 -33.83
N ASP A 520 -18.08 109.38 -33.11
CA ASP A 520 -17.48 109.44 -31.77
C ASP A 520 -18.30 108.65 -30.73
N GLN A 521 -19.63 108.64 -30.85
CA GLN A 521 -20.51 107.77 -30.05
C GLN A 521 -20.31 106.28 -30.38
N ALA A 522 -20.22 105.92 -31.67
CA ALA A 522 -20.00 104.54 -32.10
C ALA A 522 -18.64 103.99 -31.61
N ASN A 523 -17.58 104.80 -31.63
CA ASN A 523 -16.27 104.42 -31.11
C ASN A 523 -16.28 104.17 -29.60
N ARG A 524 -17.01 104.97 -28.82
CA ARG A 524 -17.17 104.76 -27.36
C ARG A 524 -17.92 103.47 -27.07
N ALA A 525 -19.04 103.22 -27.75
CA ALA A 525 -19.82 101.99 -27.61
C ALA A 525 -18.99 100.74 -27.98
N LYS A 526 -18.19 100.82 -29.04
CA LYS A 526 -17.24 99.76 -29.43
C LYS A 526 -16.22 99.47 -28.31
N ALA A 527 -15.62 100.49 -27.72
CA ALA A 527 -14.62 100.33 -26.66
C ALA A 527 -15.20 99.66 -25.39
N GLU A 528 -16.46 99.96 -25.03
CA GLU A 528 -17.15 99.29 -23.92
C GLU A 528 -17.48 97.82 -24.24
N LEU A 529 -17.92 97.53 -25.47
CA LEU A 529 -18.15 96.15 -25.93
C LEU A 529 -16.85 95.33 -25.93
N GLU A 530 -15.73 95.86 -26.43
CA GLU A 530 -14.42 95.18 -26.37
C GLU A 530 -13.95 94.89 -24.94
N LYS A 531 -14.22 95.82 -24.00
CA LYS A 531 -13.93 95.63 -22.57
C LYS A 531 -14.80 94.53 -21.95
N ASN A 532 -16.08 94.48 -22.31
CA ASN A 532 -17.00 93.43 -21.84
C ASN A 532 -16.64 92.05 -22.43
N VAL A 533 -16.27 91.97 -23.72
CA VAL A 533 -15.79 90.73 -24.35
C VAL A 533 -14.56 90.18 -23.61
N LYS A 534 -13.57 91.02 -23.30
CA LYS A 534 -12.39 90.60 -22.52
C LYS A 534 -12.76 90.08 -21.12
N LYS A 535 -13.71 90.73 -20.43
CA LYS A 535 -14.22 90.26 -19.14
C LYS A 535 -14.89 88.89 -19.24
N TYR A 536 -15.78 88.69 -20.23
CA TYR A 536 -16.44 87.41 -20.44
C TYR A 536 -15.46 86.30 -20.84
N GLN A 537 -14.46 86.59 -21.68
CA GLN A 537 -13.39 85.65 -22.01
C GLN A 537 -12.59 85.19 -20.78
N GLN A 538 -12.28 86.10 -19.86
CA GLN A 538 -11.63 85.76 -18.60
C GLN A 538 -12.53 84.87 -17.73
N THR A 539 -13.79 85.24 -17.50
CA THR A 539 -14.72 84.44 -16.70
C THR A 539 -15.01 83.06 -17.31
N VAL A 540 -15.05 82.93 -18.63
CA VAL A 540 -15.13 81.61 -19.30
C VAL A 540 -13.91 80.76 -18.98
N LYS A 541 -12.69 81.33 -19.03
CA LYS A 541 -11.47 80.59 -18.69
C LYS A 541 -11.42 80.18 -17.22
N GLU A 542 -11.83 81.06 -16.31
CA GLU A 542 -11.92 80.77 -14.87
C GLU A 542 -12.90 79.62 -14.59
N LEU A 543 -14.07 79.61 -15.25
CA LEU A 543 -15.05 78.53 -15.16
C LEU A 543 -14.57 77.22 -15.81
N GLN A 544 -13.81 77.28 -16.91
CA GLN A 544 -13.19 76.11 -17.53
C GLN A 544 -12.20 75.45 -16.57
N THR A 545 -11.31 76.22 -15.95
CA THR A 545 -10.35 75.70 -14.95
C THR A 545 -11.07 75.06 -13.76
N GLN A 546 -12.11 75.70 -13.22
CA GLN A 546 -12.91 75.11 -12.12
C GLN A 546 -13.56 73.77 -12.53
N VAL A 547 -14.08 73.67 -13.76
CA VAL A 547 -14.70 72.44 -14.26
C VAL A 547 -13.67 71.32 -14.48
N GLU A 548 -12.44 71.66 -14.88
CA GLU A 548 -11.32 70.71 -14.99
C GLU A 548 -10.88 70.20 -13.60
N ASP A 549 -10.76 71.09 -12.60
CA ASP A 549 -10.43 70.73 -11.22
C ASP A 549 -11.55 69.90 -10.55
N ASP A 550 -12.82 70.25 -10.76
CA ASP A 550 -13.98 69.51 -10.24
C ASP A 550 -14.08 68.11 -10.87
N GLN A 551 -13.79 67.97 -12.17
CA GLN A 551 -13.73 66.68 -12.85
C GLN A 551 -12.63 65.80 -12.28
N ARG A 552 -11.43 66.36 -12.10
CA ARG A 552 -10.29 65.66 -11.51
C ARG A 552 -10.58 65.17 -10.09
N GLN A 553 -11.10 66.04 -9.22
CA GLN A 553 -11.48 65.64 -7.85
C GLN A 553 -12.54 64.52 -7.84
N ARG A 554 -13.50 64.57 -8.77
CA ARG A 554 -14.50 63.51 -8.94
C ARG A 554 -13.89 62.18 -9.39
N GLU A 555 -12.84 62.20 -10.21
CA GLU A 555 -12.10 60.99 -10.60
C GLU A 555 -11.27 60.43 -9.44
N GLU A 556 -10.52 61.26 -8.71
CA GLU A 556 -9.76 60.86 -7.52
C GLU A 556 -10.68 60.25 -6.44
N ILE A 557 -11.88 60.84 -6.21
CA ILE A 557 -12.92 60.28 -5.31
C ILE A 557 -13.46 58.94 -5.84
N ARG A 558 -13.66 58.79 -7.16
CA ARG A 558 -14.16 57.56 -7.77
C ARG A 558 -13.14 56.42 -7.67
N GLU A 559 -11.85 56.71 -7.84
CA GLU A 559 -10.79 55.72 -7.61
C GLU A 559 -10.71 55.31 -6.14
N ALA A 560 -10.80 56.26 -5.21
CA ALA A 560 -10.86 55.98 -3.78
C ALA A 560 -12.08 55.11 -3.40
N TYR A 561 -13.26 55.37 -3.99
CA TYR A 561 -14.45 54.53 -3.84
C TYR A 561 -14.20 53.11 -4.37
N ASN A 562 -13.72 52.97 -5.62
CA ASN A 562 -13.42 51.66 -6.22
C ASN A 562 -12.40 50.86 -5.37
N ALA A 563 -11.41 51.54 -4.79
CA ALA A 563 -10.42 50.93 -3.90
C ALA A 563 -10.98 50.58 -2.51
N ALA A 564 -12.03 51.26 -2.02
CA ALA A 564 -12.76 50.88 -0.83
C ALA A 564 -13.69 49.69 -1.09
N GLU A 565 -14.42 49.69 -2.20
CA GLU A 565 -15.31 48.60 -2.64
C GLU A 565 -14.54 47.29 -2.84
N ARG A 566 -13.39 47.32 -3.53
CA ARG A 566 -12.51 46.14 -3.67
C ARG A 566 -12.05 45.58 -2.31
N ARG A 567 -11.72 46.44 -1.34
CA ARG A 567 -11.35 46.02 0.03
C ARG A 567 -12.55 45.44 0.78
N SER A 568 -13.73 46.04 0.64
CA SER A 568 -14.97 45.51 1.24
C SER A 568 -15.32 44.12 0.70
N ASN A 569 -15.14 43.90 -0.61
CA ASN A 569 -15.40 42.63 -1.26
C ASN A 569 -14.34 41.57 -0.89
N GLY A 570 -13.08 41.96 -0.71
CA GLY A 570 -12.03 41.09 -0.16
C GLY A 570 -12.35 40.63 1.26
N LEU A 571 -12.65 41.57 2.17
CA LEU A 571 -13.05 41.26 3.55
C LEU A 571 -14.33 40.40 3.62
N ALA A 572 -15.28 40.59 2.69
CA ALA A 572 -16.47 39.73 2.60
C ALA A 572 -16.14 38.29 2.18
N ALA A 573 -15.16 38.11 1.28
CA ALA A 573 -14.66 36.78 0.91
C ALA A 573 -13.89 36.12 2.08
N GLU A 574 -13.00 36.86 2.75
CA GLU A 574 -12.27 36.39 3.94
C GLU A 574 -13.23 35.92 5.05
N ILE A 575 -14.35 36.63 5.27
CA ILE A 575 -15.38 36.23 6.24
C ILE A 575 -16.05 34.89 5.86
N GLU A 576 -16.28 34.64 4.57
CA GLU A 576 -16.91 33.40 4.11
C GLU A 576 -15.92 32.21 4.08
N GLU A 577 -14.65 32.47 3.78
CA GLU A 577 -13.56 31.50 3.97
C GLU A 577 -13.41 31.12 5.45
N LEU A 578 -13.44 32.10 6.37
CA LEU A 578 -13.40 31.84 7.82
C LEU A 578 -14.63 31.08 8.33
N ARG A 579 -15.83 31.33 7.76
CA ARG A 579 -17.05 30.55 8.07
C ARG A 579 -16.95 29.10 7.59
N THR A 580 -16.51 28.88 6.36
CA THR A 580 -16.36 27.52 5.82
C THR A 580 -15.24 26.75 6.53
N ALA A 581 -14.16 27.41 6.93
CA ALA A 581 -13.14 26.85 7.82
C ALA A 581 -13.69 26.49 9.21
N LEU A 582 -14.54 27.33 9.80
CA LEU A 582 -15.20 27.05 11.09
C LEU A 582 -16.14 25.84 10.98
N GLU A 583 -16.96 25.74 9.93
CA GLU A 583 -17.80 24.56 9.71
C GLU A 583 -16.98 23.28 9.52
N GLN A 584 -15.85 23.35 8.80
CA GLN A 584 -14.94 22.21 8.66
C GLN A 584 -14.32 21.82 10.01
N ALA A 585 -13.91 22.81 10.82
CA ALA A 585 -13.39 22.58 12.16
C ALA A 585 -14.45 21.94 13.10
N GLU A 586 -15.71 22.37 13.06
CA GLU A 586 -16.78 21.74 13.84
C GLU A 586 -17.08 20.30 13.40
N ARG A 587 -17.03 20.02 12.08
CA ARG A 587 -17.19 18.65 11.55
C ARG A 587 -16.01 17.77 11.96
N ALA A 588 -14.78 18.27 11.89
CA ALA A 588 -13.59 17.57 12.36
C ALA A 588 -13.64 17.31 13.89
N ARG A 589 -14.09 18.30 14.67
CA ARG A 589 -14.28 18.15 16.12
C ARG A 589 -15.29 17.05 16.45
N LYS A 590 -16.43 17.00 15.75
CA LYS A 590 -17.43 15.92 15.89
C LYS A 590 -16.89 14.55 15.45
N GLY A 591 -16.02 14.51 14.44
CA GLY A 591 -15.28 13.30 14.06
C GLY A 591 -14.42 12.79 15.22
N ALA A 592 -13.57 13.66 15.78
CA ALA A 592 -12.73 13.33 16.93
C ALA A 592 -13.53 13.00 18.21
N GLU A 593 -14.68 13.64 18.45
CA GLU A 593 -15.61 13.31 19.54
C GLU A 593 -16.18 11.89 19.38
N ASN A 594 -16.52 11.47 18.15
CA ASN A 594 -16.98 10.12 17.86
C ASN A 594 -15.85 9.08 17.96
N GLU A 595 -14.67 9.36 17.38
CA GLU A 595 -13.49 8.49 17.48
C GLU A 595 -13.04 8.30 18.94
N LEU A 596 -13.14 9.33 19.77
CA LEU A 596 -12.94 9.25 21.22
C LEU A 596 -14.02 8.40 21.91
N GLY A 597 -15.27 8.46 21.45
CA GLY A 597 -16.34 7.56 21.89
C GLY A 597 -16.02 6.10 21.59
N GLU A 598 -15.73 5.77 20.33
CA GLU A 598 -15.35 4.42 19.89
C GLU A 598 -14.10 3.91 20.61
N ALA A 599 -13.10 4.78 20.86
CA ALA A 599 -11.91 4.43 21.63
C ALA A 599 -12.22 4.14 23.10
N ASN A 600 -13.12 4.90 23.74
CA ASN A 600 -13.57 4.63 25.11
C ASN A 600 -14.34 3.31 25.20
N ASP A 601 -15.25 3.04 24.25
CA ASP A 601 -15.96 1.76 24.19
C ASP A 601 -15.00 0.59 23.97
N ARG A 602 -13.98 0.76 23.12
CA ARG A 602 -12.89 -0.22 22.94
C ARG A 602 -12.10 -0.45 24.22
N VAL A 603 -11.79 0.60 24.99
CA VAL A 603 -11.11 0.51 26.29
C VAL A 603 -12.00 -0.18 27.33
N ASN A 604 -13.30 0.10 27.35
CA ASN A 604 -14.27 -0.57 28.22
C ASN A 604 -14.39 -2.07 27.88
N GLU A 605 -14.45 -2.43 26.61
CA GLU A 605 -14.45 -3.84 26.16
C GLU A 605 -13.16 -4.55 26.56
N LEU A 606 -11.99 -3.93 26.32
CA LEU A 606 -10.69 -4.48 26.71
C LEU A 606 -10.54 -4.59 28.24
N ALA A 607 -11.10 -3.65 29.02
CA ALA A 607 -11.11 -3.72 30.48
C ALA A 607 -12.01 -4.86 30.99
N ALA A 608 -13.17 -5.08 30.36
CA ALA A 608 -14.04 -6.21 30.65
C ALA A 608 -13.39 -7.55 30.28
N GLN A 609 -12.74 -7.65 29.12
CA GLN A 609 -11.95 -8.82 28.71
C GLN A 609 -10.78 -9.07 29.67
N SER A 610 -10.01 -8.03 30.04
CA SER A 610 -8.92 -8.11 31.00
C SER A 610 -9.39 -8.60 32.37
N THR A 611 -10.53 -8.09 32.87
CA THR A 611 -11.15 -8.53 34.13
C THR A 611 -11.58 -10.00 34.05
N SER A 612 -12.16 -10.43 32.93
CA SER A 612 -12.54 -11.83 32.66
C SER A 612 -11.33 -12.75 32.64
N ILE A 613 -10.27 -12.38 31.91
CA ILE A 613 -9.00 -13.11 31.82
C ILE A 613 -8.31 -13.17 33.19
N GLN A 614 -8.36 -12.10 33.99
CA GLN A 614 -7.81 -12.08 35.34
C GLN A 614 -8.61 -12.97 36.31
N GLY A 615 -9.93 -13.08 36.12
CA GLY A 615 -10.78 -14.06 36.81
C GLY A 615 -10.45 -15.50 36.42
N GLN A 616 -10.28 -15.79 35.13
CA GLN A 616 -9.84 -17.09 34.62
C GLN A 616 -8.43 -17.45 35.13
N LYS A 617 -7.50 -16.50 35.13
CA LYS A 617 -6.15 -16.65 35.67
C LYS A 617 -6.18 -17.02 37.16
N ARG A 618 -6.92 -16.27 37.98
CA ARG A 618 -7.09 -16.60 39.42
C ARG A 618 -7.71 -17.98 39.64
N LYS A 619 -8.64 -18.40 38.78
CA LYS A 619 -9.19 -19.76 38.83
C LYS A 619 -8.12 -20.80 38.50
N LEU A 620 -7.38 -20.63 37.40
CA LEU A 620 -6.29 -21.55 37.01
C LEU A 620 -5.16 -21.58 38.05
N GLU A 621 -4.86 -20.46 38.70
CA GLU A 621 -3.91 -20.40 39.83
C GLU A 621 -4.42 -21.22 41.02
N SER A 622 -5.72 -21.13 41.34
CA SER A 622 -6.35 -21.96 42.37
C SER A 622 -6.43 -23.45 41.98
N ASP A 623 -6.73 -23.77 40.72
CA ASP A 623 -6.80 -25.14 40.20
C ASP A 623 -5.39 -25.78 40.19
N VAL A 624 -4.35 -25.04 39.82
CA VAL A 624 -2.94 -25.47 39.91
C VAL A 624 -2.51 -25.66 41.36
N GLN A 625 -2.90 -24.77 42.27
CA GLN A 625 -2.52 -24.91 43.68
C GLN A 625 -3.25 -26.07 44.36
N ALA A 626 -4.49 -26.38 43.95
CA ALA A 626 -5.18 -27.61 44.35
C ALA A 626 -4.45 -28.87 43.83
N MET A 627 -4.07 -28.91 42.54
CA MET A 627 -3.27 -30.01 41.99
C MET A 627 -1.89 -30.15 42.66
N GLN A 628 -1.31 -29.07 43.18
CA GLN A 628 -0.07 -29.13 43.98
C GLN A 628 -0.30 -29.80 45.32
N THR A 629 -1.39 -29.50 46.04
CA THR A 629 -1.76 -30.25 47.25
C THR A 629 -2.06 -31.71 46.95
N ASP A 630 -2.81 -32.03 45.88
CA ASP A 630 -3.08 -33.41 45.46
C ASP A 630 -1.77 -34.17 45.15
N LEU A 631 -0.80 -33.51 44.50
CA LEU A 631 0.51 -34.07 44.19
C LEU A 631 1.36 -34.32 45.44
N ASP A 632 1.34 -33.40 46.41
CA ASP A 632 2.03 -33.57 47.69
C ASP A 632 1.38 -34.66 48.55
N GLU A 633 0.04 -34.77 48.57
CA GLU A 633 -0.67 -35.86 49.23
C GLU A 633 -0.33 -37.22 48.59
N LEU A 634 -0.43 -37.35 47.26
CA LEU A 634 -0.02 -38.57 46.54
C LEU A 634 1.47 -38.90 46.73
N SER A 635 2.35 -37.90 46.80
CA SER A 635 3.78 -38.09 47.08
C SER A 635 4.03 -38.61 48.50
N ASN A 636 3.23 -38.16 49.48
CA ASN A 636 3.31 -38.63 50.85
C ASN A 636 2.66 -40.02 51.02
N GLU A 637 1.57 -40.33 50.32
CA GLU A 637 1.02 -41.68 50.25
C GLU A 637 2.01 -42.67 49.61
N LEU A 638 2.67 -42.26 48.52
CA LEU A 638 3.72 -43.07 47.86
C LEU A 638 4.88 -43.33 48.80
N ARG A 639 5.39 -42.32 49.53
CA ARG A 639 6.42 -42.49 50.57
C ARG A 639 5.96 -43.44 51.67
N ALA A 640 4.74 -43.26 52.20
CA ALA A 640 4.18 -44.14 53.22
C ALA A 640 3.96 -45.58 52.71
N SER A 641 3.73 -45.77 51.41
CA SER A 641 3.65 -47.08 50.75
C SER A 641 5.05 -47.70 50.58
N GLU A 642 6.05 -46.91 50.16
CA GLU A 642 7.45 -47.32 50.11
C GLU A 642 7.99 -47.72 51.48
N GLU A 643 7.68 -46.99 52.55
CA GLU A 643 8.09 -47.35 53.91
C GLU A 643 7.44 -48.65 54.39
N ARG A 644 6.14 -48.85 54.10
CA ARG A 644 5.46 -50.14 54.33
C ARG A 644 6.11 -51.27 53.55
N SER A 645 6.48 -51.05 52.29
CA SER A 645 7.16 -52.01 51.42
C SER A 645 8.56 -52.35 51.93
N LYS A 646 9.38 -51.34 52.26
CA LYS A 646 10.73 -51.49 52.84
C LYS A 646 10.67 -52.24 54.17
N LYS A 647 9.68 -51.96 55.01
CA LYS A 647 9.46 -52.67 56.28
C LYS A 647 9.09 -54.14 56.06
N ALA A 648 8.13 -54.43 55.18
CA ALA A 648 7.76 -55.79 54.80
C ALA A 648 8.96 -56.56 54.19
N PHE A 649 9.80 -55.89 53.41
CA PHE A 649 11.04 -56.46 52.87
C PHE A 649 12.06 -56.78 53.98
N SER A 650 12.26 -55.90 54.96
CA SER A 650 13.13 -56.18 56.10
C SER A 650 12.59 -57.29 57.02
N ASP A 651 11.28 -57.36 57.22
CA ASP A 651 10.64 -58.44 57.99
C ASP A 651 10.75 -59.78 57.25
N ALA A 652 10.59 -59.80 55.93
CA ALA A 652 10.80 -60.99 55.10
C ALA A 652 12.27 -61.44 55.07
N ALA A 653 13.22 -60.50 55.00
CA ALA A 653 14.65 -60.81 55.08
C ALA A 653 15.02 -61.40 56.45
N ARG A 654 14.51 -60.83 57.56
CA ARG A 654 14.71 -61.36 58.91
C ARG A 654 14.13 -62.77 59.06
N LEU A 655 12.92 -63.02 58.56
CA LEU A 655 12.31 -64.35 58.54
C LEU A 655 13.09 -65.36 57.68
N ALA A 656 13.73 -64.92 56.60
CA ALA A 656 14.58 -65.77 55.77
C ALA A 656 15.88 -66.16 56.49
N ASP A 657 16.52 -65.24 57.22
CA ASP A 657 17.70 -65.54 58.05
C ASP A 657 17.35 -66.39 59.28
N GLU A 658 16.21 -66.16 59.93
CA GLU A 658 15.70 -67.01 61.02
C GLU A 658 15.42 -68.44 60.54
N LEU A 659 14.75 -68.58 59.38
CA LEU A 659 14.55 -69.89 58.73
C LEU A 659 15.88 -70.56 58.34
N ARG A 660 16.89 -69.78 57.94
CA ARG A 660 18.22 -70.30 57.56
C ARG A 660 18.99 -70.80 58.78
N GLN A 661 18.95 -70.08 59.91
CA GLN A 661 19.52 -70.53 61.17
C GLN A 661 18.86 -71.82 61.67
N GLU A 662 17.53 -71.93 61.56
CA GLU A 662 16.80 -73.15 61.93
C GLU A 662 17.13 -74.34 61.00
N GLN A 663 17.32 -74.09 59.70
CA GLN A 663 17.78 -75.11 58.75
C GLN A 663 19.22 -75.57 59.04
N GLU A 664 20.13 -74.67 59.40
CA GLU A 664 21.50 -75.02 59.82
C GLU A 664 21.50 -75.76 61.16
N HIS A 665 20.65 -75.38 62.12
CA HIS A 665 20.46 -76.09 63.39
C HIS A 665 19.94 -77.52 63.16
N SER A 666 18.91 -77.68 62.33
CA SER A 666 18.36 -78.97 61.93
C SER A 666 19.40 -79.87 61.26
N LEU A 667 20.22 -79.32 60.33
CA LEU A 667 21.36 -80.04 59.73
C LEU A 667 22.43 -80.44 60.76
N GLN A 668 22.65 -79.63 61.80
CA GLN A 668 23.55 -79.96 62.91
C GLN A 668 23.01 -81.15 63.73
N VAL A 669 21.70 -81.13 64.03
CA VAL A 669 20.99 -82.21 64.75
C VAL A 669 20.95 -83.50 63.92
N GLU A 670 20.74 -83.43 62.60
CA GLU A 670 20.73 -84.62 61.73
C GLU A 670 22.11 -85.28 61.65
N LYS A 671 23.20 -84.50 61.62
CA LYS A 671 24.58 -85.01 61.70
C LYS A 671 24.85 -85.70 63.04
N LEU A 672 24.44 -85.09 64.16
CA LEU A 672 24.54 -85.68 65.50
C LEU A 672 23.74 -86.98 65.60
N ARG A 673 22.52 -87.02 65.06
CA ARG A 673 21.70 -88.23 64.99
C ARG A 673 22.39 -89.33 64.20
N LYS A 674 22.95 -89.04 63.02
CA LYS A 674 23.67 -90.03 62.19
C LYS A 674 24.94 -90.57 62.87
N ALA A 675 25.63 -89.76 63.66
CA ALA A 675 26.75 -90.22 64.49
C ALA A 675 26.28 -91.18 65.62
N LEU A 676 25.15 -90.89 66.26
CA LEU A 676 24.56 -91.75 67.29
C LEU A 676 23.99 -93.06 66.71
N GLU A 677 23.34 -93.02 65.54
CA GLU A 677 22.87 -94.22 64.82
C GLU A 677 24.03 -95.16 64.44
N ALA A 678 25.21 -94.61 64.14
CA ALA A 678 26.43 -95.39 63.92
C ALA A 678 26.94 -96.06 65.22
N GLN A 679 26.92 -95.35 66.36
CA GLN A 679 27.29 -95.92 67.67
C GLN A 679 26.33 -97.04 68.11
N VAL A 680 25.02 -96.87 67.90
CA VAL A 680 24.02 -97.93 68.20
C VAL A 680 24.30 -99.18 67.37
N LYS A 681 24.72 -99.04 66.10
CA LYS A 681 25.06 -100.19 65.25
C LYS A 681 26.31 -100.95 65.70
N ASP A 682 27.35 -100.26 66.20
CA ASP A 682 28.55 -100.92 66.77
C ASP A 682 28.21 -101.68 68.08
N LEU A 683 27.29 -101.15 68.88
CA LEU A 683 26.78 -101.82 70.09
C LEU A 683 25.88 -103.02 69.77
N GLN A 684 25.10 -102.97 68.69
CA GLN A 684 24.24 -104.08 68.26
C GLN A 684 25.07 -105.33 67.93
N VAL A 685 26.14 -105.18 67.14
CA VAL A 685 27.05 -106.29 66.77
C VAL A 685 27.67 -106.95 68.02
N ARG A 686 28.04 -106.16 69.03
CA ARG A 686 28.59 -106.68 70.31
C ARG A 686 27.55 -107.36 71.20
N LEU A 687 26.24 -107.14 70.96
CA LEU A 687 25.18 -107.88 71.63
C LEU A 687 24.98 -109.25 70.96
N ASP A 688 24.93 -109.28 69.63
CA ASP A 688 24.75 -110.50 68.84
C ASP A 688 25.89 -111.53 69.09
N GLU A 689 27.14 -111.05 69.23
CA GLU A 689 28.30 -111.87 69.61
C GLU A 689 28.21 -112.44 71.05
N ALA A 690 27.46 -111.79 71.95
CA ALA A 690 27.26 -112.25 73.33
C ALA A 690 26.09 -113.24 73.46
N GLU A 691 24.97 -113.01 72.76
CA GLU A 691 23.80 -113.88 72.79
C GLU A 691 24.09 -115.29 72.23
N ALA A 692 25.01 -115.40 71.27
CA ALA A 692 25.50 -116.68 70.76
C ALA A 692 26.09 -117.62 71.84
N GLN A 693 26.56 -117.09 72.98
CA GLN A 693 27.04 -117.91 74.10
C GLN A 693 25.91 -118.37 75.05
N ALA A 694 24.73 -117.75 75.01
CA ALA A 694 23.59 -118.07 75.88
C ALA A 694 22.78 -119.31 75.43
N LEU A 695 23.08 -119.86 74.25
CA LEU A 695 22.37 -120.97 73.57
C LEU A 695 22.43 -122.34 74.30
N LYS A 696 22.78 -122.37 75.59
CA LYS A 696 22.95 -123.58 76.42
C LYS A 696 22.05 -123.64 77.67
N GLY A 697 21.15 -122.67 77.87
CA GLY A 697 20.16 -122.70 78.97
C GLY A 697 19.11 -123.80 78.82
N GLY A 698 18.40 -123.81 77.68
CA GLY A 698 17.62 -124.94 77.17
C GLY A 698 16.27 -125.28 77.84
N LYS A 699 15.47 -126.05 77.08
CA LYS A 699 14.21 -126.71 77.45
C LYS A 699 13.00 -125.85 77.86
N LYS A 700 11.82 -126.50 77.73
CA LYS A 700 10.50 -126.20 78.34
C LYS A 700 9.79 -124.90 77.92
N THR A 701 8.54 -124.94 77.40
CA THR A 701 7.76 -126.07 76.84
C THR A 701 6.55 -125.58 76.03
N ILE A 702 6.44 -126.04 74.77
CA ILE A 702 5.25 -126.67 74.13
C ILE A 702 3.90 -125.89 73.98
N GLN A 703 3.53 -124.94 74.84
CA GLN A 703 2.11 -124.74 75.18
C GLN A 703 1.20 -123.92 74.22
N LYS A 704 1.65 -123.47 73.04
CA LYS A 704 0.82 -122.61 72.15
C LYS A 704 0.83 -122.90 70.64
N LEU A 705 1.45 -123.99 70.18
CA LEU A 705 1.42 -124.38 68.76
C LEU A 705 0.06 -124.97 68.29
N GLU A 706 -0.92 -125.14 69.19
CA GLU A 706 -2.14 -125.90 68.90
C GLU A 706 -3.31 -125.05 68.35
N GLN A 707 -3.28 -123.71 68.51
CA GLN A 707 -4.45 -122.87 68.22
C GLN A 707 -4.43 -122.19 66.84
N ARG A 708 -4.86 -122.98 65.86
CA ARG A 708 -5.83 -122.56 64.82
C ARG A 708 -5.35 -121.86 63.54
N VAL A 709 -4.28 -122.39 62.96
CA VAL A 709 -3.96 -122.36 61.50
C VAL A 709 -5.14 -122.74 60.55
N ARG A 710 -6.27 -123.23 61.06
CA ARG A 710 -7.39 -123.83 60.30
C ARG A 710 -8.70 -123.05 60.34
N GLU A 711 -8.62 -121.74 60.57
CA GLU A 711 -9.68 -120.84 60.15
C GLU A 711 -9.33 -120.27 58.75
N LEU A 712 -10.04 -119.23 58.31
CA LEU A 712 -10.88 -119.46 57.12
C LEU A 712 -10.19 -119.26 55.76
N GLU A 713 -9.68 -120.37 55.21
CA GLU A 713 -9.34 -120.62 53.79
C GLU A 713 -10.52 -120.42 52.80
N THR A 714 -11.61 -119.76 53.21
CA THR A 714 -12.97 -119.99 52.67
C THR A 714 -13.51 -118.86 51.78
N GLU A 715 -12.91 -117.67 51.79
CA GLU A 715 -13.45 -116.48 51.08
C GLU A 715 -12.71 -116.11 49.77
N LEU A 716 -11.53 -116.69 49.52
CA LEU A 716 -10.66 -116.31 48.39
C LEU A 716 -11.19 -116.68 46.99
N ASP A 717 -12.08 -117.67 46.88
CA ASP A 717 -12.41 -118.31 45.60
C ASP A 717 -13.66 -117.73 44.90
N ASN A 718 -14.58 -117.11 45.67
CA ASN A 718 -15.90 -116.71 45.14
C ASN A 718 -15.87 -115.54 44.14
N GLU A 719 -14.98 -114.54 44.31
CA GLU A 719 -14.92 -113.37 43.42
C GLU A 719 -14.21 -113.64 42.09
N GLN A 720 -13.38 -114.69 41.98
CA GLN A 720 -12.61 -114.95 40.76
C GLN A 720 -13.50 -115.17 39.53
N ARG A 721 -14.75 -115.63 39.72
CA ARG A 721 -15.74 -115.82 38.63
C ARG A 721 -16.31 -114.53 38.06
N ARG A 722 -16.49 -113.46 38.86
CA ARG A 722 -17.03 -112.17 38.39
C ARG A 722 -16.08 -111.46 37.43
N HIS A 723 -14.77 -111.69 37.58
CA HIS A 723 -13.74 -111.06 36.76
C HIS A 723 -13.70 -111.55 35.30
N ALA A 724 -14.28 -112.72 35.01
CA ALA A 724 -14.26 -113.33 33.67
C ALA A 724 -15.28 -112.72 32.70
N GLU A 725 -16.44 -112.27 33.18
CA GLU A 725 -17.43 -111.58 32.33
C GLU A 725 -16.94 -110.19 31.91
N THR A 726 -16.16 -109.51 32.77
CA THR A 726 -15.56 -108.20 32.50
C THR A 726 -14.72 -108.21 31.22
N GLN A 727 -13.86 -109.24 31.04
CA GLN A 727 -12.95 -109.35 29.90
C GLN A 727 -13.66 -109.53 28.54
N LYS A 728 -14.88 -110.10 28.51
CA LYS A 728 -15.66 -110.21 27.27
C LYS A 728 -16.18 -108.86 26.79
N ASN A 729 -16.47 -107.94 27.72
CA ASN A 729 -16.89 -106.58 27.39
C ASN A 729 -15.68 -105.72 26.95
N THR A 730 -14.50 -105.92 27.53
CA THR A 730 -13.26 -105.22 27.12
C THR A 730 -13.00 -105.33 25.61
N ARG A 731 -13.11 -106.53 25.02
CA ARG A 731 -12.87 -106.71 23.57
C ARG A 731 -13.90 -106.03 22.64
N LYS A 732 -15.08 -105.66 23.15
CA LYS A 732 -16.03 -104.77 22.45
C LYS A 732 -15.69 -103.29 22.69
N ALA A 733 -15.26 -102.96 23.91
CA ALA A 733 -14.75 -101.63 24.24
C ALA A 733 -13.51 -101.29 23.40
N ASP A 734 -12.55 -102.19 23.18
CA ASP A 734 -11.31 -101.94 22.43
C ASP A 734 -11.52 -101.45 20.99
N ARG A 735 -12.52 -101.98 20.27
CA ARG A 735 -12.88 -101.43 18.94
C ARG A 735 -13.48 -100.04 19.08
N ARG A 736 -14.41 -99.92 20.03
CA ARG A 736 -15.02 -98.63 20.38
C ARG A 736 -14.02 -97.67 21.03
N LEU A 737 -12.79 -98.09 21.39
CA LEU A 737 -11.67 -97.31 21.90
C LEU A 737 -10.61 -97.02 20.84
N LYS A 738 -10.81 -97.45 19.59
CA LYS A 738 -10.14 -96.84 18.43
C LYS A 738 -11.03 -95.81 17.75
N GLU A 739 -12.34 -96.08 17.68
CA GLU A 739 -13.33 -95.02 17.46
C GLU A 739 -13.21 -93.99 18.58
N LEU A 740 -13.32 -94.39 19.86
CA LEU A 740 -12.92 -93.60 21.03
C LEU A 740 -11.39 -93.56 21.26
N SER A 741 -10.59 -93.47 20.19
CA SER A 741 -9.23 -92.92 20.23
C SER A 741 -9.00 -91.84 19.19
N PHE A 742 -9.66 -91.92 18.03
CA PHE A 742 -9.96 -90.74 17.22
C PHE A 742 -10.84 -89.79 18.06
N GLN A 743 -11.94 -90.32 18.59
CA GLN A 743 -12.65 -89.84 19.76
C GLN A 743 -11.92 -90.28 21.07
N SER A 744 -10.60 -90.06 21.13
CA SER A 744 -9.82 -89.69 22.34
C SER A 744 -8.84 -88.54 22.06
N GLU A 745 -8.97 -87.94 20.88
CA GLU A 745 -8.64 -86.55 20.56
C GLU A 745 -9.95 -85.75 20.42
N GLU A 746 -11.02 -86.34 19.86
CA GLU A 746 -12.43 -85.87 19.96
C GLU A 746 -13.17 -86.46 21.16
N ASP A 747 -12.55 -87.35 21.90
CA ASP A 747 -12.77 -87.34 23.33
C ASP A 747 -11.63 -86.41 23.83
N HIS A 748 -10.51 -86.84 24.43
CA HIS A 748 -9.51 -85.98 25.14
C HIS A 748 -10.07 -85.09 26.27
N LYS A 749 -11.29 -84.61 26.09
CA LYS A 749 -12.48 -84.90 26.92
C LYS A 749 -12.48 -86.32 27.58
N ASN A 750 -11.65 -87.27 27.10
CA ASN A 750 -11.32 -88.59 27.70
C ASN A 750 -10.20 -88.53 28.75
N SER A 751 -9.44 -87.43 28.82
CA SER A 751 -8.48 -87.21 29.90
C SER A 751 -9.21 -87.17 31.25
N GLU A 752 -10.47 -86.72 31.23
CA GLU A 752 -11.44 -86.85 32.31
C GLU A 752 -11.73 -88.32 32.70
N ARG A 753 -11.64 -89.30 31.77
CA ARG A 753 -11.66 -90.74 32.12
C ARG A 753 -10.30 -91.27 32.59
N LEU A 754 -9.18 -90.72 32.12
CA LEU A 754 -7.84 -91.22 32.44
C LEU A 754 -7.33 -90.82 33.83
N GLN A 755 -7.91 -89.78 34.43
CA GLN A 755 -7.55 -89.32 35.79
C GLN A 755 -7.77 -90.40 36.88
N ASP A 756 -8.68 -91.36 36.66
CA ASP A 756 -9.05 -92.37 37.66
C ASP A 756 -8.15 -93.62 37.69
N GLU A 757 -7.58 -94.07 36.55
CA GLU A 757 -6.70 -95.26 36.55
C GLU A 757 -5.42 -95.05 37.36
N LEU A 758 -4.96 -93.79 37.45
CA LEU A 758 -3.81 -93.33 38.23
C LEU A 758 -3.84 -93.86 39.68
N ASN A 759 -5.03 -93.88 40.29
CA ASN A 759 -5.23 -94.20 41.71
C ASN A 759 -5.03 -95.69 42.05
N LYS A 760 -5.15 -96.61 41.09
CA LYS A 760 -5.02 -98.07 41.35
C LYS A 760 -3.60 -98.60 41.24
N LEU A 761 -2.72 -97.97 40.47
CA LEU A 761 -1.32 -98.42 40.33
C LEU A 761 -0.52 -98.24 41.62
N GLN A 762 -0.86 -97.25 42.45
CA GLN A 762 -0.20 -96.99 43.74
C GLN A 762 -0.32 -98.15 44.76
N GLY A 763 -1.30 -99.05 44.60
CA GLY A 763 -1.53 -100.17 45.53
C GLY A 763 -0.51 -101.32 45.41
N LYS A 764 -0.16 -101.74 44.18
CA LYS A 764 0.66 -102.94 43.92
C LYS A 764 2.08 -102.86 44.48
N ILE A 765 2.59 -101.65 44.73
CA ILE A 765 3.92 -101.40 45.28
C ILE A 765 4.08 -101.98 46.71
N LYS A 766 2.98 -102.16 47.47
CA LYS A 766 3.05 -102.65 48.86
C LYS A 766 3.27 -104.17 48.98
N THR A 767 2.73 -105.00 48.09
CA THR A 767 2.68 -106.46 48.28
C THR A 767 3.92 -107.22 47.81
N PHE A 768 4.69 -106.70 46.85
CA PHE A 768 5.96 -107.32 46.43
C PHE A 768 6.98 -107.47 47.58
N LYS A 769 6.82 -106.72 48.68
CA LYS A 769 7.65 -106.87 49.87
C LYS A 769 7.48 -108.21 50.58
N LYS A 770 6.30 -108.84 50.55
CA LYS A 770 6.02 -110.01 51.42
C LYS A 770 6.40 -111.37 50.84
N GLN A 771 6.51 -111.50 49.52
CA GLN A 771 6.88 -112.79 48.89
C GLN A 771 8.32 -113.24 49.21
N VAL A 772 9.12 -112.38 49.84
CA VAL A 772 10.47 -112.68 50.34
C VAL A 772 10.42 -113.45 51.67
N GLU A 773 9.39 -113.26 52.49
CA GLU A 773 9.39 -113.58 53.92
C GLU A 773 9.01 -115.04 54.27
N GLU A 774 8.55 -115.85 53.30
CA GLU A 774 7.96 -117.17 53.57
C GLU A 774 8.62 -118.34 52.80
N ALA A 775 9.81 -118.11 52.24
CA ALA A 775 10.62 -119.20 51.67
C ALA A 775 11.26 -120.13 52.73
N GLU A 776 11.11 -119.80 54.03
CA GLU A 776 11.99 -120.27 55.10
C GLU A 776 11.47 -121.48 55.89
N GLU A 777 10.16 -121.56 56.21
CA GLU A 777 9.66 -122.49 57.26
C GLU A 777 9.30 -123.92 56.81
N ILE A 778 9.30 -124.24 55.51
CA ILE A 778 8.98 -125.59 54.99
C ILE A 778 9.89 -126.69 55.61
N ALA A 779 11.07 -126.32 56.10
CA ALA A 779 12.06 -127.25 56.65
C ALA A 779 11.63 -128.01 57.92
N ALA A 780 10.79 -127.44 58.78
CA ALA A 780 10.83 -127.76 60.21
C ALA A 780 10.16 -129.10 60.66
N VAL A 781 8.99 -129.45 60.14
CA VAL A 781 8.05 -130.35 60.89
C VAL A 781 8.01 -131.80 60.39
N ASN A 782 8.96 -132.23 59.55
CA ASN A 782 9.17 -133.66 59.25
C ASN A 782 9.58 -134.50 60.49
N LEU A 783 9.95 -133.84 61.60
CA LEU A 783 10.68 -134.40 62.73
C LEU A 783 9.84 -135.12 63.80
N ALA A 784 8.62 -134.65 64.07
CA ALA A 784 7.96 -134.93 65.36
C ALA A 784 7.20 -136.27 65.46
N LYS A 785 6.94 -136.97 64.34
CA LYS A 785 6.27 -138.28 64.29
C LYS A 785 6.95 -139.37 65.14
N TYR A 786 8.20 -139.15 65.50
CA TYR A 786 9.10 -140.14 66.10
C TYR A 786 8.82 -140.50 67.57
N ARG A 787 8.28 -139.58 68.40
CA ARG A 787 8.58 -139.62 69.85
C ARG A 787 7.56 -140.24 70.81
N LYS A 788 6.25 -140.30 70.54
CA LYS A 788 5.27 -140.71 71.60
C LYS A 788 4.63 -142.10 71.50
N VAL A 789 5.25 -143.00 70.74
CA VAL A 789 5.15 -144.46 71.03
C VAL A 789 5.91 -144.82 72.31
N GLN A 790 6.87 -143.98 72.72
CA GLN A 790 7.84 -144.27 73.79
C GLN A 790 7.22 -144.35 75.20
N ASN A 791 6.28 -143.47 75.55
CA ASN A 791 5.79 -143.29 76.92
C ASN A 791 4.34 -143.77 77.11
N GLU A 792 3.84 -144.63 76.21
CA GLU A 792 2.73 -145.55 76.50
C GLU A 792 3.23 -146.87 77.11
N LEU A 793 4.55 -147.08 77.08
CA LEU A 793 5.23 -147.93 78.04
C LEU A 793 5.04 -147.30 79.44
N GLU A 794 5.58 -146.09 79.65
CA GLU A 794 5.64 -145.38 80.94
C GLU A 794 4.28 -145.03 81.62
N ASP A 795 3.68 -145.73 82.58
CA ASP A 795 3.85 -147.07 83.16
C ASP A 795 2.95 -147.11 84.42
N ALA A 796 2.20 -148.15 84.82
CA ALA A 796 2.28 -149.61 84.65
C ALA A 796 3.47 -150.28 85.37
N GLU A 797 4.69 -149.78 85.16
CA GLU A 797 5.89 -149.91 86.01
C GLU A 797 5.92 -148.98 87.26
N GLU A 798 5.08 -147.95 87.34
CA GLU A 798 4.60 -147.31 88.59
C GLU A 798 3.04 -147.45 88.69
N ARG A 799 2.43 -148.65 88.65
CA ARG A 799 2.60 -149.82 89.57
C ARG A 799 2.33 -149.34 91.02
N ALA A 800 1.73 -150.09 91.95
CA ALA A 800 2.02 -151.46 92.36
C ALA A 800 3.51 -151.72 92.73
N ASP A 801 4.40 -150.82 92.32
CA ASP A 801 5.58 -150.47 93.09
C ASP A 801 5.10 -149.79 94.37
N SER A 802 5.92 -149.83 95.42
CA SER A 802 5.73 -149.09 96.66
C SER A 802 4.25 -148.98 97.11
N ALA A 803 3.51 -150.09 97.27
CA ALA A 803 3.86 -151.28 98.06
C ALA A 803 4.40 -150.95 99.49
N GLU A 804 4.48 -149.66 99.83
CA GLU A 804 4.89 -149.05 101.09
C GLU A 804 3.74 -148.17 101.64
N GLY A 805 2.51 -148.66 101.83
CA GLY A 805 2.20 -150.05 102.14
C GLY A 805 2.90 -150.54 103.41
N SER A 806 2.63 -151.79 103.80
CA SER A 806 3.56 -152.72 104.47
C SER A 806 4.26 -152.35 105.80
N LEU A 807 4.94 -151.19 105.96
CA LEU A 807 6.05 -151.04 106.91
C LEU A 807 5.90 -150.04 108.07
N SER A 808 5.21 -148.89 107.91
CA SER A 808 5.17 -147.87 109.00
C SER A 808 3.91 -147.89 109.90
N LYS A 809 3.07 -148.95 109.81
CA LYS A 809 2.04 -149.25 110.83
C LYS A 809 2.61 -149.70 112.18
N ILE A 810 3.93 -149.71 112.35
CA ILE A 810 4.67 -150.23 113.51
C ILE A 810 5.15 -149.13 114.48
N ARG A 811 4.94 -147.83 114.17
CA ARG A 811 5.27 -146.71 115.09
C ARG A 811 4.07 -146.04 115.76
N ALA A 812 2.97 -146.77 115.90
CA ALA A 812 2.04 -146.53 117.00
C ALA A 812 2.70 -146.95 118.34
N LYS A 813 2.30 -146.32 119.45
CA LYS A 813 2.71 -146.65 120.84
C LYS A 813 4.23 -146.59 121.14
N ASN A 814 4.80 -145.38 121.30
CA ASN A 814 5.64 -145.04 122.46
C ASN A 814 6.10 -143.57 122.47
N ARG A 815 6.17 -142.98 123.69
CA ARG A 815 6.75 -141.66 124.05
C ARG A 815 6.11 -140.45 123.35
N SER A 816 5.33 -139.56 123.97
CA SER A 816 5.44 -138.87 125.27
C SER A 816 6.58 -137.83 125.37
N SER A 817 6.20 -136.62 125.81
CA SER A 817 7.03 -135.55 126.42
C SER A 817 8.21 -134.92 125.64
N VAL A 818 8.10 -133.59 125.43
CA VAL A 818 9.13 -132.55 125.68
C VAL A 818 10.24 -132.23 124.61
N SER A 819 10.02 -131.09 123.90
CA SER A 819 10.96 -129.97 123.56
C SER A 819 12.10 -130.01 122.49
N VAL A 820 12.14 -128.93 121.65
CA VAL A 820 13.33 -128.11 121.17
C VAL A 820 14.07 -128.35 119.77
N SER A 821 13.90 -127.36 118.85
CA SER A 821 14.80 -126.69 117.82
C SER A 821 15.37 -127.23 116.44
N ARG A 822 15.07 -126.46 115.34
CA ARG A 822 15.90 -125.87 114.19
C ARG A 822 16.44 -126.59 112.87
N THR A 823 16.06 -126.00 111.69
CA THR A 823 16.81 -125.58 110.40
C THR A 823 17.23 -126.43 109.12
N SER A 824 16.65 -126.08 107.92
CA SER A 824 17.17 -125.75 106.50
C SER A 824 17.79 -126.69 105.37
N ALA A 825 17.36 -126.53 104.06
CA ALA A 825 18.14 -126.32 102.76
C ALA A 825 18.13 -127.26 101.45
N THR A 826 17.82 -126.70 100.22
CA THR A 826 18.50 -126.81 98.84
C THR A 826 18.05 -127.77 97.62
N PRO A 827 18.84 -128.22 96.56
CA PRO A 827 18.54 -127.95 95.08
C PRO A 827 18.88 -128.98 93.89
N GLY A 828 18.49 -128.73 92.58
CA GLY A 828 19.29 -129.08 91.32
C GLY A 828 18.72 -129.81 90.03
N LEU A 829 19.14 -129.39 88.80
CA LEU A 829 19.26 -130.09 87.45
C LEU A 829 17.98 -130.74 86.77
N PRO A 830 17.97 -131.46 85.58
CA PRO A 830 18.96 -131.82 84.49
C PRO A 830 18.50 -131.65 82.97
N ALA A 831 19.15 -132.32 81.98
CA ALA A 831 18.99 -132.24 80.48
C ALA A 831 18.13 -133.40 79.85
N ALA A 832 18.12 -133.78 78.55
CA ALA A 832 18.44 -133.12 77.26
C ALA A 832 17.20 -133.10 76.34
#